data_AF-A0AAD7ZB33-F1
#
_entry.id   AF-A0AAD7ZB33-F1
#
_cell.length_a   1.000
_cell.length_b   1.000
_cell.length_c   1.000
_cell.angle_alpha   90.00
_cell.angle_beta   90.00
_cell.angle_gamma   90.00
#
_symmetry.space_group_name_H-M   'P 1'
#
loop_
_entity.id
_entity.type
_entity.pdbx_description
1 polymer ?
#
loop_
_entity_poly.entity_id
_entity_poly.type
_entity_poly.pdbx_seq_one_letter_code
_entity_poly.pdbx_strand_id
1 'polypeptide(L)'
;SIASTILFVVSTSVLMRGLPGVDGCNATLNSRLAASRSLAYNNCLSDDDVDEFGLMIGARDLNRGRKKIADDFDFHPQVQNFARLNSRSDDIGKAKNVIMFLGDGMSLSTLAATRAYLGQMEGRPGEETVLSFEEFPTVGLSKTYCIDSQVADSACSATAYLGGVKANMYTIGVNGRVNLNDCEAMLNSSNHVTSILQWSQEAGKSTGIVTTTRITHASPSGTYAHIANRNWEGPEDIISAGLNPARCPSIAQQLIKQKPGRDMQVIFGGGLSKFQPTENSDEDLIEYWKNEKAERGAKYSYVTRRNELNQLDIHNTDYALGLFNTDHLPYTMQADPEIYPSLEEMTRSALKILKKNERGFFLFVEGGRIDHAHHSTKAHLALDETVEFAKAIQAAVEMTDERETLIVVTSDHGHTMTISGYPTRGNDIFGIAGTSSDDGFPYATLSYANGLGYKVARYDLTEDDMADPDYLFPATVPLYSETHDGTDVGIFARGPWSHLFTGVMEQHVIPHLMAFASCVGNGFTAYEGTTSSCYSCFHIAGNEFHTMFVATIKCPNALFWTTGAQETLRHKLSRTPLKGKAKNVILFLGDGMSISTLTASRAYLGQMDGFPGEETVLPFEKFPTVGLSKTYCVDSQVPDSACTSTAYLGGVKGNIGTIGVNGRVKKNDCEAMVNSTHHVSSILHWSQEAGKSTGIVTTTRVTHASPAGTYAHTANRRWESPEDIICAGLDPKKCPSIAQQLCKDYIYSCRFHVIFGGGRSKLLPSIHSREDLIKYWKNEKDKRGVKYRYISRKKDLSTLDIEDTDYVLGLFKSSHLKYKLQDNEEKYPSLEEMTKTAINILKKNENGFFLFVE
;
A
#
# COMPACT_ATOMS: atom_id res chain seq x y z
N SER A 1 -20.72 54.05 -14.59
CA SER A 1 -21.89 54.22 -15.46
C SER A 1 -23.10 53.62 -14.75
N ILE A 2 -23.94 54.48 -14.16
CA ILE A 2 -25.39 54.33 -13.84
C ILE A 2 -25.79 53.06 -13.04
N ALA A 3 -25.94 53.11 -11.70
CA ALA A 3 -27.18 53.44 -10.92
C ALA A 3 -28.30 52.37 -11.08
N SER A 4 -28.99 51.81 -10.06
CA SER A 4 -29.47 52.35 -8.78
C SER A 4 -29.92 51.24 -7.80
N THR A 5 -29.64 51.44 -6.51
CA THR A 5 -30.45 51.35 -5.27
C THR A 5 -31.80 50.59 -5.25
N ILE A 6 -32.06 49.77 -4.21
CA ILE A 6 -33.06 50.00 -3.12
C ILE A 6 -33.04 48.84 -2.08
N LEU A 7 -32.89 49.23 -0.81
CA LEU A 7 -33.13 48.48 0.44
C LEU A 7 -34.64 48.41 0.73
N PHE A 8 -35.18 47.34 1.33
CA PHE A 8 -36.10 47.44 2.48
C PHE A 8 -36.34 46.07 3.16
N VAL A 9 -36.22 46.09 4.49
CA VAL A 9 -36.66 45.07 5.45
C VAL A 9 -38.10 45.39 5.86
N VAL A 10 -39.02 44.41 5.87
CA VAL A 10 -40.21 44.42 6.77
C VAL A 10 -40.61 42.97 7.09
N SER A 11 -40.70 42.66 8.39
CA SER A 11 -41.39 41.49 8.95
C SER A 11 -42.90 41.70 8.95
N THR A 12 -43.71 40.64 8.79
CA THR A 12 -44.88 40.39 9.66
C THR A 12 -45.53 39.04 9.40
N SER A 13 -45.99 38.47 10.49
CA SER A 13 -46.69 37.20 10.69
C SER A 13 -48.21 37.36 10.52
N VAL A 14 -48.93 36.32 10.04
CA VAL A 14 -50.32 35.96 10.43
C VAL A 14 -50.50 34.44 10.12
N LEU A 15 -50.70 33.48 11.04
CA LEU A 15 -51.81 33.14 11.96
C LEU A 15 -53.03 32.41 11.33
N MET A 16 -53.16 31.09 11.58
CA MET A 16 -54.39 30.35 11.94
C MET A 16 -53.95 29.06 12.67
N ARG A 17 -54.10 28.92 14.00
CA ARG A 17 -55.26 28.43 14.78
C ARG A 17 -55.85 27.11 14.23
N GLY A 18 -56.00 26.01 14.99
CA GLY A 18 -55.67 25.73 16.39
C GLY A 18 -56.08 24.31 16.83
N LEU A 19 -55.35 23.79 17.84
CA LEU A 19 -55.75 23.05 19.08
C LEU A 19 -56.74 21.85 19.04
N PRO A 20 -56.83 21.01 20.11
CA PRO A 20 -55.89 20.70 21.21
C PRO A 20 -55.74 19.17 21.50
N GLY A 21 -54.65 18.74 22.16
CA GLY A 21 -54.68 18.19 23.55
C GLY A 21 -54.69 16.65 23.55
N VAL A 22 -54.07 15.89 24.45
CA VAL A 22 -53.75 16.07 25.88
C VAL A 22 -52.71 14.99 26.28
N ASP A 23 -51.75 15.38 27.14
CA ASP A 23 -51.00 14.69 28.23
C ASP A 23 -50.77 13.16 28.18
N GLY A 24 -49.64 12.58 28.60
CA GLY A 24 -48.61 12.95 29.57
C GLY A 24 -48.15 11.68 30.32
N CYS A 25 -47.06 11.81 31.08
CA CYS A 25 -46.53 10.90 32.12
C CYS A 25 -45.52 9.78 31.76
N ASN A 26 -44.27 10.09 32.15
CA ASN A 26 -43.27 9.24 32.83
C ASN A 26 -43.82 8.02 33.60
N ALA A 27 -43.08 6.90 33.57
CA ALA A 27 -42.24 6.43 34.69
C ALA A 27 -41.88 4.94 34.58
N THR A 28 -40.57 4.64 34.69
CA THR A 28 -39.92 3.51 35.40
C THR A 28 -40.63 2.15 35.52
N LEU A 29 -39.96 1.04 35.15
CA LEU A 29 -39.30 0.17 36.13
C LEU A 29 -38.45 -0.96 35.51
N ASN A 30 -37.30 -1.12 36.14
CA ASN A 30 -36.31 -2.19 36.19
C ASN A 30 -36.73 -3.66 36.03
N SER A 31 -35.73 -4.40 35.51
CA SER A 31 -35.19 -5.70 35.99
C SER A 31 -35.74 -7.00 35.41
N ARG A 32 -34.83 -7.77 34.80
CA ARG A 32 -34.27 -9.08 35.26
C ARG A 32 -33.68 -9.81 34.03
N LEU A 33 -32.35 -9.99 34.01
CA LEU A 33 -31.65 -11.26 34.30
C LEU A 33 -32.13 -12.38 33.36
N ALA A 34 -31.39 -12.70 32.30
CA ALA A 34 -30.11 -13.41 32.25
C ALA A 34 -30.29 -14.92 31.98
N ALA A 35 -29.41 -15.39 31.08
CA ALA A 35 -28.90 -16.74 30.95
C ALA A 35 -29.86 -17.84 30.46
N SER A 36 -29.59 -18.39 29.27
CA SER A 36 -28.65 -19.51 29.08
C SER A 36 -28.97 -20.21 27.75
N ARG A 37 -27.98 -20.25 26.86
CA ARG A 37 -27.15 -21.41 26.48
C ARG A 37 -27.76 -22.29 25.37
N SER A 38 -26.90 -22.45 24.38
CA SER A 38 -26.89 -23.38 23.27
C SER A 38 -27.31 -24.80 23.65
N LEU A 39 -27.95 -25.49 22.69
CA LEU A 39 -27.58 -26.86 22.33
C LEU A 39 -28.02 -27.11 20.87
N ALA A 40 -27.05 -27.50 20.07
CA ALA A 40 -27.21 -28.03 18.73
C ALA A 40 -27.85 -29.43 18.80
N TYR A 41 -28.63 -29.81 17.78
CA TYR A 41 -28.68 -31.21 17.33
C TYR A 41 -29.12 -31.29 15.86
N ASN A 42 -28.35 -32.08 15.11
CA ASN A 42 -28.51 -32.43 13.71
C ASN A 42 -29.60 -33.48 13.49
N ASN A 43 -30.04 -33.53 12.23
CA ASN A 43 -30.63 -34.65 11.47
C ASN A 43 -32.10 -35.01 11.70
N CYS A 44 -32.90 -34.87 10.64
CA CYS A 44 -33.67 -35.95 10.04
C CYS A 44 -34.05 -35.57 8.59
N LEU A 45 -33.60 -36.39 7.64
CA LEU A 45 -34.12 -36.47 6.27
C LEU A 45 -35.35 -37.38 6.26
N SER A 46 -36.34 -37.03 5.45
CA SER A 46 -37.12 -38.00 4.68
C SER A 46 -37.67 -37.29 3.44
N ASP A 47 -37.14 -37.67 2.29
CA ASP A 47 -37.75 -37.45 0.98
C ASP A 47 -38.96 -38.38 0.87
N ASP A 48 -40.13 -37.82 0.53
CA ASP A 48 -41.20 -38.53 -0.18
C ASP A 48 -42.04 -37.51 -0.97
N ASP A 49 -42.44 -37.95 -2.16
CA ASP A 49 -43.38 -37.35 -3.13
C ASP A 49 -42.86 -36.28 -4.12
N VAL A 50 -42.36 -36.80 -5.24
CA VAL A 50 -42.33 -36.15 -6.55
C VAL A 50 -43.57 -36.62 -7.32
N ASP A 51 -44.49 -35.72 -7.67
CA ASP A 51 -44.97 -35.59 -9.05
C ASP A 51 -45.93 -34.40 -9.28
N GLU A 52 -45.84 -33.90 -10.52
CA GLU A 52 -46.73 -32.99 -11.27
C GLU A 52 -46.57 -31.46 -11.19
N PHE A 53 -46.48 -30.90 -12.41
CA PHE A 53 -46.43 -29.50 -12.86
C PHE A 53 -45.08 -28.78 -12.96
N GLY A 54 -44.47 -28.95 -14.15
CA GLY A 54 -43.38 -28.13 -14.66
C GLY A 54 -43.84 -26.74 -15.07
N LEU A 55 -43.21 -25.72 -14.48
CA LEU A 55 -42.96 -24.37 -15.03
C LEU A 55 -42.23 -23.51 -13.98
N MET A 56 -41.07 -23.95 -13.47
CA MET A 56 -40.23 -23.16 -12.55
C MET A 56 -38.79 -23.68 -12.53
N ILE A 57 -38.08 -23.63 -13.67
CA ILE A 57 -36.62 -23.82 -13.72
C ILE A 57 -36.00 -22.43 -13.82
N GLY A 58 -35.58 -21.88 -12.68
CA GLY A 58 -34.95 -20.55 -12.61
C GLY A 58 -34.48 -20.13 -11.21
N ALA A 59 -35.00 -20.76 -10.15
CA ALA A 59 -34.62 -20.40 -8.77
C ALA A 59 -33.83 -21.49 -8.03
N ARG A 60 -33.95 -22.78 -8.41
CA ARG A 60 -33.26 -23.89 -7.72
C ARG A 60 -31.78 -24.03 -8.10
N ASP A 61 -31.37 -23.65 -9.32
CA ASP A 61 -29.96 -23.72 -9.75
C ASP A 61 -29.08 -22.59 -9.17
N LEU A 62 -29.65 -21.41 -8.88
CA LEU A 62 -28.93 -20.33 -8.21
C LEU A 62 -28.55 -20.70 -6.76
N ASN A 63 -29.39 -21.48 -6.07
CA ASN A 63 -29.12 -21.93 -4.72
C ASN A 63 -28.20 -23.17 -4.67
N ARG A 64 -28.26 -24.07 -5.66
CA ARG A 64 -27.28 -25.17 -5.79
C ARG A 64 -25.89 -24.65 -6.19
N GLY A 65 -25.82 -23.63 -7.05
CA GLY A 65 -24.58 -22.93 -7.39
C GLY A 65 -23.96 -22.23 -6.17
N ARG A 66 -24.76 -21.54 -5.35
CA ARG A 66 -24.27 -20.91 -4.10
C ARG A 66 -23.75 -21.91 -3.07
N LYS A 67 -24.38 -23.08 -2.94
CA LYS A 67 -23.96 -24.10 -1.97
C LYS A 67 -22.70 -24.85 -2.44
N LYS A 68 -22.58 -25.13 -3.74
CA LYS A 68 -21.38 -25.76 -4.33
C LYS A 68 -20.15 -24.83 -4.34
N ILE A 69 -20.36 -23.51 -4.44
CA ILE A 69 -19.30 -22.50 -4.26
C ILE A 69 -18.84 -22.41 -2.79
N ALA A 70 -19.72 -22.70 -1.82
CA ALA A 70 -19.36 -22.66 -0.40
C ALA A 70 -18.65 -23.94 0.07
N ASP A 71 -18.98 -25.10 -0.50
CA ASP A 71 -18.47 -26.40 -0.04
C ASP A 71 -17.11 -26.80 -0.67
N ASP A 72 -16.71 -26.21 -1.81
CA ASP A 72 -15.37 -26.39 -2.43
C ASP A 72 -14.36 -25.28 -2.05
N PHE A 73 -14.78 -24.26 -1.31
CA PHE A 73 -13.93 -23.18 -0.81
C PHE A 73 -13.71 -23.33 0.69
N ASP A 74 -12.61 -23.98 1.06
CA ASP A 74 -11.98 -23.70 2.34
C ASP A 74 -11.51 -22.23 2.27
N PHE A 75 -12.38 -21.30 2.69
CA PHE A 75 -12.06 -19.88 2.70
C PHE A 75 -10.77 -19.72 3.49
N HIS A 76 -9.73 -19.22 2.83
CA HIS A 76 -8.48 -18.85 3.49
C HIS A 76 -8.81 -18.01 4.74
N PRO A 77 -8.29 -18.33 5.95
CA PRO A 77 -8.66 -17.67 7.20
C PRO A 77 -8.64 -16.12 7.15
N GLN A 78 -7.81 -15.56 6.27
CA GLN A 78 -7.71 -14.13 5.99
C GLN A 78 -9.01 -13.49 5.49
N VAL A 79 -9.82 -14.18 4.67
CA VAL A 79 -11.08 -13.64 4.15
C VAL A 79 -12.12 -13.48 5.26
N GLN A 80 -12.08 -14.37 6.28
CA GLN A 80 -12.98 -14.30 7.43
C GLN A 80 -12.59 -13.20 8.42
N ASN A 81 -11.28 -12.93 8.61
CA ASN A 81 -10.81 -11.80 9.43
C ASN A 81 -11.10 -10.44 8.77
N PHE A 82 -10.94 -10.31 7.45
CA PHE A 82 -11.19 -9.06 6.72
C PHE A 82 -12.67 -8.63 6.76
N ALA A 83 -13.60 -9.59 6.66
CA ALA A 83 -15.03 -9.32 6.75
C ALA A 83 -15.47 -8.80 8.14
N ARG A 84 -14.78 -9.20 9.21
CA ARG A 84 -15.02 -8.66 10.58
C ARG A 84 -14.54 -7.22 10.72
N LEU A 85 -13.40 -6.86 10.14
CA LEU A 85 -12.82 -5.51 10.23
C LEU A 85 -13.64 -4.47 9.44
N ASN A 86 -14.12 -4.81 8.24
CA ASN A 86 -14.96 -3.93 7.41
C ASN A 86 -16.40 -3.72 7.91
N SER A 87 -16.83 -4.46 8.95
CA SER A 87 -18.15 -4.30 9.56
C SER A 87 -18.19 -3.23 10.67
N ARG A 88 -17.04 -2.68 11.05
CA ARG A 88 -16.94 -1.66 12.10
C ARG A 88 -17.23 -0.28 11.51
N SER A 89 -18.11 0.47 12.16
CA SER A 89 -18.31 1.89 11.88
C SER A 89 -16.97 2.62 11.98
N ASP A 90 -16.71 3.58 11.08
CA ASP A 90 -15.56 4.46 11.17
C ASP A 90 -15.41 4.95 12.63
N ASP A 91 -14.33 4.56 13.30
CA ASP A 91 -14.10 5.00 14.67
C ASP A 91 -13.72 6.47 14.61
N ILE A 92 -14.73 7.33 14.78
CA ILE A 92 -14.64 8.79 14.67
C ILE A 92 -14.35 9.45 16.03
N GLY A 93 -13.94 8.68 17.04
CA GLY A 93 -13.51 9.19 18.33
C GLY A 93 -12.21 10.00 18.24
N LYS A 94 -11.89 10.74 19.30
CA LYS A 94 -10.57 11.37 19.45
C LYS A 94 -9.54 10.30 19.82
N ALA A 95 -8.42 10.26 19.11
CA ALA A 95 -7.26 9.47 19.49
C ALA A 95 -6.61 10.09 20.74
N LYS A 96 -6.84 9.48 21.90
CA LYS A 96 -6.13 9.82 23.14
C LYS A 96 -4.64 9.54 22.98
N ASN A 97 -4.30 8.41 22.37
CA ASN A 97 -2.94 7.96 22.17
C ASN A 97 -2.64 7.88 20.67
N VAL A 98 -1.41 8.22 20.29
CA VAL A 98 -0.89 8.02 18.94
C VAL A 98 0.42 7.25 19.03
N ILE A 99 0.54 6.17 18.27
CA ILE A 99 1.79 5.44 18.10
C ILE A 99 2.15 5.44 16.62
N MET A 100 3.32 5.97 16.31
CA MET A 100 3.90 5.91 14.98
C MET A 100 5.04 4.89 14.98
N PHE A 101 4.88 3.87 14.15
CA PHE A 101 5.91 2.88 13.86
C PHE A 101 6.55 3.18 12.51
N LEU A 102 7.87 3.17 12.47
CA LEU A 102 8.65 3.41 11.27
C LEU A 102 9.71 2.33 11.08
N GLY A 103 9.58 1.54 10.01
CA GLY A 103 10.67 0.68 9.54
C GLY A 103 11.54 1.49 8.57
N ASP A 104 12.72 1.92 8.99
CA ASP A 104 13.64 2.73 8.16
C ASP A 104 14.07 1.89 6.94
N GLY A 105 13.87 2.39 5.72
CA GLY A 105 14.18 1.67 4.49
C GLY A 105 13.23 0.50 4.14
N MET A 106 12.11 0.31 4.86
CA MET A 106 11.19 -0.82 4.69
C MET A 106 10.33 -0.70 3.42
N SER A 107 10.90 -1.09 2.27
CA SER A 107 10.19 -1.08 0.98
C SER A 107 9.08 -2.14 0.90
N LEU A 108 8.19 -2.02 -0.09
CA LEU A 108 7.16 -3.05 -0.33
C LEU A 108 7.75 -4.41 -0.73
N SER A 109 8.94 -4.44 -1.34
CA SER A 109 9.67 -5.68 -1.59
C SER A 109 10.24 -6.28 -0.30
N THR A 110 10.73 -5.45 0.63
CA THR A 110 11.11 -5.89 2.00
C THR A 110 9.94 -6.55 2.71
N LEU A 111 8.72 -5.99 2.63
CA LEU A 111 7.52 -6.61 3.20
C LEU A 111 7.19 -7.98 2.58
N ALA A 112 7.23 -8.06 1.25
CA ALA A 112 6.93 -9.31 0.54
C ALA A 112 7.94 -10.42 0.87
N ALA A 113 9.23 -10.08 0.92
CA ALA A 113 10.29 -11.02 1.30
C ALA A 113 10.20 -11.43 2.78
N THR A 114 9.95 -10.47 3.68
CA THR A 114 9.79 -10.74 5.12
C THR A 114 8.62 -11.68 5.38
N ARG A 115 7.52 -11.53 4.63
CA ARG A 115 6.38 -12.45 4.71
C ARG A 115 6.76 -13.89 4.35
N ALA A 116 7.51 -14.06 3.27
CA ALA A 116 8.00 -15.37 2.86
C ALA A 116 8.93 -15.95 3.94
N TYR A 117 9.90 -15.16 4.39
CA TYR A 117 10.82 -15.51 5.47
C TYR A 117 10.09 -15.96 6.74
N LEU A 118 9.18 -15.13 7.25
CA LEU A 118 8.44 -15.41 8.48
C LEU A 118 7.63 -16.71 8.38
N GLY A 119 6.92 -16.94 7.27
CA GLY A 119 6.19 -18.19 7.11
C GLY A 119 7.11 -19.41 6.99
N GLN A 120 8.28 -19.26 6.37
CA GLN A 120 9.29 -20.32 6.26
C GLN A 120 9.90 -20.67 7.63
N MET A 121 10.15 -19.68 8.48
CA MET A 121 10.55 -19.90 9.89
C MET A 121 9.51 -20.71 10.68
N GLU A 122 8.24 -20.59 10.33
CA GLU A 122 7.13 -21.35 10.92
C GLU A 122 6.89 -22.71 10.24
N GLY A 123 7.74 -23.13 9.30
CA GLY A 123 7.60 -24.38 8.56
C GLY A 123 6.49 -24.40 7.50
N ARG A 124 5.97 -23.21 7.14
CA ARG A 124 4.98 -23.03 6.07
C ARG A 124 5.67 -22.57 4.78
N PRO A 125 4.99 -22.65 3.61
CA PRO A 125 5.57 -22.19 2.37
C PRO A 125 6.01 -20.70 2.38
N GLY A 126 5.35 -19.80 3.11
CA GLY A 126 5.84 -18.42 3.29
C GLY A 126 4.87 -17.33 2.82
N GLU A 127 4.77 -17.12 1.50
CA GLU A 127 4.02 -16.10 0.76
C GLU A 127 2.55 -15.89 1.18
N GLU A 128 1.87 -16.86 1.80
CA GLU A 128 0.52 -16.67 2.38
C GLU A 128 0.51 -16.00 3.75
N THR A 129 1.65 -15.86 4.42
CA THR A 129 1.77 -15.27 5.76
C THR A 129 1.33 -13.81 5.79
N VAL A 130 1.10 -13.25 6.98
CA VAL A 130 0.67 -11.86 7.16
C VAL A 130 1.53 -11.26 8.25
N LEU A 131 2.14 -10.10 7.99
CA LEU A 131 2.78 -9.33 9.06
C LEU A 131 1.68 -8.70 9.92
N SER A 132 1.93 -8.51 11.21
CA SER A 132 0.92 -8.03 12.19
C SER A 132 0.15 -6.78 11.74
N PHE A 133 0.82 -5.86 11.04
CA PHE A 133 0.23 -4.62 10.54
C PHE A 133 -0.42 -4.71 9.16
N GLU A 134 -0.19 -5.79 8.41
CA GLU A 134 -0.92 -6.06 7.16
C GLU A 134 -2.39 -6.45 7.42
N GLU A 135 -2.74 -6.76 8.66
CA GLU A 135 -4.12 -6.97 9.10
C GLU A 135 -4.85 -5.65 9.42
N PHE A 136 -4.17 -4.51 9.38
CA PHE A 136 -4.81 -3.22 9.67
C PHE A 136 -5.86 -2.89 8.60
N PRO A 137 -7.00 -2.27 8.98
CA PRO A 137 -8.12 -2.07 8.05
C PRO A 137 -7.82 -1.03 6.97
N THR A 138 -6.82 -0.17 7.17
CA THR A 138 -6.48 0.90 6.24
C THR A 138 -5.08 0.75 5.67
N VAL A 139 -4.99 0.90 4.35
CA VAL A 139 -3.73 0.96 3.60
C VAL A 139 -3.69 2.21 2.72
N GLY A 140 -2.53 2.85 2.67
CA GLY A 140 -2.19 3.98 1.81
C GLY A 140 -0.80 3.80 1.17
N LEU A 141 -0.45 4.71 0.26
CA LEU A 141 0.90 4.86 -0.30
C LEU A 141 1.42 6.28 -0.03
N SER A 142 2.72 6.38 0.23
CA SER A 142 3.43 7.61 0.59
C SER A 142 4.50 7.96 -0.44
N LYS A 143 4.47 9.19 -0.96
CA LYS A 143 5.50 9.74 -1.87
C LYS A 143 6.67 10.35 -1.09
N THR A 144 7.87 9.80 -1.23
CA THR A 144 8.98 9.98 -0.28
C THR A 144 10.01 11.06 -0.64
N TYR A 145 10.09 11.49 -1.91
CA TYR A 145 11.09 12.45 -2.41
C TYR A 145 11.37 13.67 -1.49
N CYS A 146 12.62 14.13 -1.41
CA CYS A 146 13.00 15.40 -0.76
C CYS A 146 12.72 16.59 -1.70
N ILE A 147 12.81 17.83 -1.20
CA ILE A 147 12.67 19.03 -2.06
C ILE A 147 13.72 19.04 -3.18
N ASP A 148 14.93 18.57 -2.89
CA ASP A 148 16.12 18.65 -3.74
C ASP A 148 16.60 17.29 -4.27
N SER A 149 15.86 16.21 -4.02
CA SER A 149 16.23 14.86 -4.46
C SER A 149 15.03 13.94 -4.69
N GLN A 150 15.08 13.17 -5.77
CA GLN A 150 14.07 12.16 -6.10
C GLN A 150 14.09 10.98 -5.12
N VAL A 151 15.28 10.60 -4.67
CA VAL A 151 15.50 9.55 -3.68
C VAL A 151 15.85 10.22 -2.37
N ALA A 152 14.96 10.06 -1.38
CA ALA A 152 15.10 10.71 -0.10
C ALA A 152 16.16 10.05 0.79
N ASP A 153 16.73 10.83 1.71
CA ASP A 153 17.42 10.30 2.89
C ASP A 153 16.48 10.29 4.10
N SER A 154 16.88 9.60 5.17
CA SER A 154 16.10 9.51 6.42
C SER A 154 15.89 10.88 7.10
N ALA A 155 16.76 11.88 6.88
CA ALA A 155 16.64 13.20 7.51
C ALA A 155 15.52 14.07 6.91
N CYS A 156 15.52 14.24 5.59
CA CYS A 156 14.50 15.07 4.94
C CYS A 156 13.10 14.45 5.11
N SER A 157 13.04 13.11 5.08
CA SER A 157 11.81 12.34 5.24
C SER A 157 11.31 12.42 6.69
N ALA A 158 12.20 12.35 7.70
CA ALA A 158 11.83 12.59 9.11
C ALA A 158 11.16 13.94 9.33
N THR A 159 11.68 14.98 8.68
CA THR A 159 11.04 16.30 8.71
C THR A 159 9.63 16.27 8.08
N ALA A 160 9.44 15.49 7.02
CA ALA A 160 8.14 15.32 6.38
C ALA A 160 7.16 14.55 7.28
N TYR A 161 7.47 13.31 7.68
CA TYR A 161 6.51 12.44 8.37
C TYR A 161 6.31 12.77 9.87
N LEU A 162 7.20 13.57 10.50
CA LEU A 162 7.03 14.03 11.88
C LEU A 162 6.65 15.51 11.98
N GLY A 163 7.15 16.35 11.08
CA GLY A 163 6.96 17.80 11.09
C GLY A 163 5.93 18.32 10.09
N GLY A 164 5.52 17.50 9.13
CA GLY A 164 4.50 17.84 8.15
C GLY A 164 4.93 18.84 7.09
N VAL A 165 6.25 18.92 6.85
CA VAL A 165 6.90 19.81 5.87
C VAL A 165 8.03 19.04 5.19
N LYS A 166 8.07 19.00 3.85
CA LYS A 166 9.23 18.45 3.14
C LYS A 166 10.45 19.36 3.30
N ALA A 167 11.63 18.77 3.32
CA ALA A 167 12.91 19.44 3.54
C ALA A 167 13.94 19.05 2.47
N ASN A 168 15.12 19.65 2.56
CA ASN A 168 16.28 19.28 1.75
C ASN A 168 16.97 18.04 2.34
N MET A 169 17.66 17.26 1.51
CA MET A 169 18.45 16.11 1.97
C MET A 169 19.40 16.49 3.13
N TYR A 170 19.65 15.53 4.03
CA TYR A 170 20.52 15.65 5.21
C TYR A 170 20.07 16.65 6.29
N THR A 171 18.99 17.41 6.08
CA THR A 171 18.49 18.38 7.07
C THR A 171 17.33 17.82 7.88
N ILE A 172 17.26 18.15 9.18
CA ILE A 172 16.25 17.62 10.11
C ILE A 172 15.50 18.76 10.78
N GLY A 173 14.17 18.70 10.80
CA GLY A 173 13.31 19.65 11.51
C GLY A 173 13.41 21.08 11.01
N VAL A 174 13.90 21.29 9.78
CA VAL A 174 14.01 22.60 9.16
C VAL A 174 13.39 22.57 7.76
N ASN A 175 12.85 23.69 7.30
CA ASN A 175 12.26 23.78 5.96
C ASN A 175 13.34 23.90 4.86
N GLY A 176 12.93 23.82 3.59
CA GLY A 176 13.83 23.86 2.43
C GLY A 176 14.67 25.13 2.23
N ARG A 177 14.64 26.11 3.15
CA ARG A 177 15.54 27.27 3.14
C ARG A 177 16.88 27.02 3.81
N VAL A 178 17.01 25.96 4.60
CA VAL A 178 18.26 25.58 5.24
C VAL A 178 19.04 24.69 4.28
N ASN A 179 20.22 25.14 3.88
CA ASN A 179 21.13 24.35 3.09
C ASN A 179 21.93 23.40 3.99
N LEU A 180 22.43 22.31 3.41
CA LEU A 180 23.34 21.40 4.10
C LEU A 180 24.54 22.17 4.67
N ASN A 181 24.85 21.93 5.95
CA ASN A 181 25.92 22.56 6.73
C ASN A 181 25.73 24.05 7.09
N ASP A 182 24.56 24.65 6.84
CA ASP A 182 24.31 26.05 7.18
C ASP A 182 23.81 26.22 8.62
N CYS A 183 24.76 26.29 9.56
CA CYS A 183 24.45 26.48 10.98
C CYS A 183 23.72 27.81 11.26
N GLU A 184 24.01 28.89 10.53
CA GLU A 184 23.33 30.16 10.77
C GLU A 184 21.88 30.12 10.32
N ALA A 185 21.60 29.48 9.17
CA ALA A 185 20.24 29.30 8.69
C ALA A 185 19.40 28.39 9.59
N MET A 186 19.98 27.32 10.17
CA MET A 186 19.24 26.44 11.09
C MET A 186 18.91 27.13 12.41
N LEU A 187 19.68 28.14 12.85
CA LEU A 187 19.41 28.87 14.10
C LEU A 187 18.24 29.85 13.97
N ASN A 188 17.86 30.21 12.74
CA ASN A 188 16.70 31.06 12.51
C ASN A 188 15.41 30.27 12.75
N SER A 189 14.68 30.59 13.82
CA SER A 189 13.45 29.89 14.20
C SER A 189 12.33 29.96 13.17
N SER A 190 12.35 30.92 12.24
CA SER A 190 11.40 30.93 11.11
C SER A 190 11.63 29.80 10.10
N ASN A 191 12.78 29.12 10.19
CA ASN A 191 13.09 27.93 9.41
C ASN A 191 12.75 26.63 10.13
N HIS A 192 12.45 26.67 11.43
CA HIS A 192 12.12 25.48 12.22
C HIS A 192 10.77 24.90 11.83
N VAL A 193 10.68 23.58 11.84
CA VAL A 193 9.48 22.79 11.61
C VAL A 193 9.12 22.08 12.91
N THR A 194 7.99 22.44 13.50
CA THR A 194 7.51 21.82 14.74
C THR A 194 7.01 20.40 14.48
N SER A 195 7.47 19.44 15.29
CA SER A 195 7.06 18.03 15.18
C SER A 195 5.71 17.74 15.87
N ILE A 196 5.05 16.66 15.46
CA ILE A 196 3.86 16.14 16.17
C ILE A 196 4.16 15.73 17.62
N LEU A 197 5.40 15.33 17.91
CA LEU A 197 5.82 15.07 19.29
C LEU A 197 5.74 16.36 20.11
N GLN A 198 6.27 17.47 19.60
CA GLN A 198 6.15 18.76 20.27
C GLN A 198 4.69 19.20 20.41
N TRP A 199 3.88 19.08 19.34
CA TRP A 199 2.44 19.37 19.43
C TRP A 199 1.73 18.57 20.52
N SER A 200 2.13 17.31 20.72
CA SER A 200 1.58 16.44 21.76
C SER A 200 2.00 16.90 23.16
N GLN A 201 3.26 17.29 23.36
CA GLN A 201 3.71 17.88 24.63
C GLN A 201 2.99 19.19 24.95
N GLU A 202 2.79 20.06 23.95
CA GLU A 202 2.05 21.32 24.09
C GLU A 202 0.58 21.09 24.48
N ALA A 203 -0.02 19.98 24.03
CA ALA A 203 -1.34 19.52 24.47
C ALA A 203 -1.34 18.82 25.85
N GLY A 204 -0.18 18.73 26.52
CA GLY A 204 -0.01 18.08 27.83
C GLY A 204 -0.03 16.56 27.80
N LYS A 205 0.15 15.94 26.62
CA LYS A 205 0.34 14.49 26.48
C LYS A 205 1.78 14.12 26.85
N SER A 206 1.98 12.87 27.27
CA SER A 206 3.33 12.34 27.44
C SER A 206 3.93 11.97 26.09
N THR A 207 5.25 12.00 25.98
CA THR A 207 5.93 11.67 24.73
C THR A 207 7.14 10.78 24.93
N GLY A 208 7.43 9.96 23.93
CA GLY A 208 8.62 9.15 23.94
C GLY A 208 9.07 8.67 22.56
N ILE A 209 10.32 8.22 22.53
CA ILE A 209 10.99 7.68 21.36
C ILE A 209 11.64 6.34 21.73
N VAL A 210 11.51 5.35 20.85
CA VAL A 210 12.10 4.02 20.95
C VAL A 210 12.71 3.68 19.60
N THR A 211 13.96 3.24 19.56
CA THR A 211 14.62 2.86 18.31
C THR A 211 15.72 1.82 18.51
N THR A 212 16.01 1.04 17.47
CA THR A 212 17.23 0.21 17.40
C THR A 212 18.47 0.99 16.92
N THR A 213 18.35 2.26 16.54
CA THR A 213 19.47 3.10 16.10
C THR A 213 20.06 3.91 17.26
N ARG A 214 20.98 4.84 16.94
CA ARG A 214 21.41 5.85 17.92
C ARG A 214 20.23 6.77 18.13
N ILE A 215 19.95 7.19 19.36
CA ILE A 215 18.80 8.07 19.58
C ILE A 215 18.94 9.44 18.89
N THR A 216 20.18 9.79 18.51
CA THR A 216 20.58 10.96 17.72
C THR A 216 20.57 10.71 16.20
N HIS A 217 20.18 9.53 15.74
CA HIS A 217 20.02 9.22 14.32
C HIS A 217 18.93 10.11 13.68
N ALA A 218 18.91 10.19 12.35
CA ALA A 218 18.04 11.12 11.64
C ALA A 218 16.54 10.95 11.95
N SER A 219 16.06 9.72 11.89
CA SER A 219 14.65 9.35 12.10
C SER A 219 14.12 9.75 13.50
N PRO A 220 14.73 9.34 14.64
CA PRO A 220 14.27 9.77 15.96
C PRO A 220 14.48 11.28 16.17
N SER A 221 15.54 11.86 15.60
CA SER A 221 15.84 13.29 15.71
C SER A 221 14.81 14.19 15.05
N GLY A 222 14.10 13.73 14.02
CA GLY A 222 12.98 14.49 13.44
C GLY A 222 11.86 14.80 14.43
N THR A 223 11.82 14.12 15.57
CA THR A 223 10.85 14.40 16.63
C THR A 223 11.23 15.60 17.50
N TYR A 224 12.49 16.05 17.51
CA TYR A 224 12.95 17.09 18.45
C TYR A 224 14.03 18.05 17.96
N ALA A 225 14.81 17.71 16.94
CA ALA A 225 15.97 18.48 16.52
C ALA A 225 15.65 19.40 15.34
N HIS A 226 16.36 20.52 15.28
CA HIS A 226 16.45 21.43 14.15
C HIS A 226 17.92 21.54 13.74
N ILE A 227 18.32 20.90 12.64
CA ILE A 227 19.74 20.81 12.26
C ILE A 227 19.97 20.83 10.74
N ALA A 228 21.02 21.53 10.33
CA ALA A 228 21.44 21.65 8.93
C ALA A 228 22.24 20.44 8.41
N ASN A 229 22.66 19.53 9.29
CA ASN A 229 23.34 18.30 8.90
C ASN A 229 23.06 17.20 9.94
N ARG A 230 22.43 16.11 9.49
CA ARG A 230 22.14 14.92 10.31
C ARG A 230 23.35 14.29 10.99
N ASN A 231 24.56 14.51 10.48
CA ASN A 231 25.80 13.96 11.03
C ASN A 231 26.30 14.72 12.27
N TRP A 232 25.71 15.86 12.61
CA TRP A 232 26.06 16.65 13.80
C TRP A 232 25.38 16.08 15.06
N GLU A 233 25.60 14.80 15.32
CA GLU A 233 24.89 14.04 16.34
C GLU A 233 25.27 14.45 17.78
N GLY A 234 26.56 14.63 18.05
CA GLY A 234 27.11 15.03 19.35
C GLY A 234 27.99 16.28 19.27
N PRO A 235 28.41 16.85 20.43
CA PRO A 235 29.28 18.02 20.46
C PRO A 235 30.60 17.86 19.69
N GLU A 236 31.21 16.67 19.75
CA GLU A 236 32.43 16.34 18.99
C GLU A 236 32.24 16.47 17.48
N ASP A 237 31.06 16.10 16.95
CA ASP A 237 30.77 16.17 15.51
C ASP A 237 30.67 17.63 15.05
N ILE A 238 30.15 18.52 15.90
CA ILE A 238 30.11 19.97 15.66
C ILE A 238 31.53 20.55 15.66
N ILE A 239 32.36 20.18 16.64
CA ILE A 239 33.76 20.63 16.73
C ILE A 239 34.55 20.16 15.50
N SER A 240 34.38 18.90 15.11
CA SER A 240 34.99 18.31 13.93
C SER A 240 34.57 19.00 12.63
N ALA A 241 33.35 19.55 12.58
CA ALA A 241 32.88 20.37 11.48
C ALA A 241 33.43 21.82 11.48
N GLY A 242 34.31 22.16 12.43
CA GLY A 242 34.87 23.51 12.57
C GLY A 242 33.90 24.53 13.18
N LEU A 243 32.86 24.05 13.86
CA LEU A 243 31.80 24.87 14.47
C LEU A 243 31.91 24.85 15.99
N ASN A 244 31.23 25.80 16.65
CA ASN A 244 31.22 25.88 18.12
C ASN A 244 29.91 25.29 18.66
N PRO A 245 29.95 24.19 19.47
CA PRO A 245 28.75 23.59 20.07
C PRO A 245 27.90 24.53 20.93
N ALA A 246 28.49 25.59 21.50
CA ALA A 246 27.74 26.59 22.26
C ALA A 246 26.86 27.49 21.38
N ARG A 247 27.22 27.65 20.09
CA ARG A 247 26.44 28.42 19.10
C ARG A 247 25.62 27.52 18.20
N CYS A 248 26.16 26.35 17.85
CA CYS A 248 25.58 25.37 16.95
C CYS A 248 25.29 24.09 17.74
N PRO A 249 24.13 24.00 18.42
CA PRO A 249 23.85 22.87 19.29
C PRO A 249 23.69 21.58 18.48
N SER A 250 24.42 20.54 18.88
CA SER A 250 24.30 19.19 18.30
C SER A 250 22.94 18.57 18.59
N ILE A 251 22.60 17.49 17.89
CA ILE A 251 21.36 16.74 18.12
C ILE A 251 21.25 16.27 19.58
N ALA A 252 22.33 15.71 20.16
CA ALA A 252 22.36 15.26 21.55
C ALA A 252 22.11 16.41 22.53
N GLN A 253 22.69 17.60 22.28
CA GLN A 253 22.45 18.78 23.09
C GLN A 253 20.99 19.25 22.97
N GLN A 254 20.40 19.21 21.78
CA GLN A 254 18.99 19.57 21.58
C GLN A 254 18.05 18.57 22.29
N LEU A 255 18.33 17.26 22.22
CA LEU A 255 17.56 16.23 22.93
C LEU A 255 17.54 16.46 24.44
N ILE A 256 18.69 16.77 25.04
CA ILE A 256 18.81 16.82 26.49
C ILE A 256 18.47 18.20 27.06
N LYS A 257 18.85 19.28 26.37
CA LYS A 257 18.79 20.64 26.92
C LYS A 257 17.60 21.47 26.44
N GLN A 258 16.97 21.09 25.31
CA GLN A 258 15.95 21.91 24.66
C GLN A 258 14.60 21.18 24.56
N LYS A 259 13.52 21.93 24.43
CA LYS A 259 12.21 21.36 24.09
C LYS A 259 12.18 21.03 22.59
N PRO A 260 11.48 19.97 22.17
CA PRO A 260 10.67 19.06 23.00
C PRO A 260 11.47 17.96 23.71
N GLY A 261 12.73 17.69 23.31
CA GLY A 261 13.53 16.56 23.80
C GLY A 261 13.65 16.47 25.32
N ARG A 262 14.01 17.57 25.97
CA ARG A 262 14.23 17.65 27.42
C ARG A 262 13.02 17.20 28.22
N ASP A 263 11.81 17.39 27.70
CA ASP A 263 10.56 17.10 28.41
C ASP A 263 9.97 15.71 28.04
N MET A 264 10.64 14.89 27.21
CA MET A 264 10.19 13.53 26.87
C MET A 264 10.27 12.58 28.06
N GLN A 265 9.24 11.76 28.27
CA GLN A 265 9.17 10.79 29.37
C GLN A 265 9.96 9.51 29.08
N VAL A 266 10.08 9.10 27.82
CA VAL A 266 10.77 7.86 27.45
C VAL A 266 11.71 8.09 26.28
N ILE A 267 12.97 7.70 26.45
CA ILE A 267 14.01 7.80 25.42
C ILE A 267 14.79 6.47 25.44
N PHE A 268 14.51 5.56 24.51
CA PHE A 268 15.13 4.23 24.44
C PHE A 268 15.81 3.99 23.10
N GLY A 269 17.09 3.63 23.13
CA GLY A 269 17.86 3.25 21.94
C GLY A 269 19.34 3.11 22.22
N GLY A 270 20.18 3.34 21.22
CA GLY A 270 21.63 3.33 21.33
C GLY A 270 22.24 4.74 21.33
N GLY A 271 23.54 4.82 21.09
CA GLY A 271 24.26 6.08 20.85
C GLY A 271 24.87 6.71 22.09
N LEU A 272 25.17 5.92 23.13
CA LEU A 272 25.79 6.43 24.37
C LEU A 272 27.03 7.30 24.11
N SER A 273 27.84 6.97 23.10
CA SER A 273 29.03 7.76 22.72
C SER A 273 28.75 9.23 22.41
N LYS A 274 27.53 9.58 21.95
CA LYS A 274 27.16 10.96 21.59
C LYS A 274 26.81 11.84 22.80
N PHE A 275 26.74 11.25 23.99
CA PHE A 275 26.36 11.92 25.24
C PHE A 275 27.47 11.95 26.28
N GLN A 276 28.60 11.29 26.03
CA GLN A 276 29.74 11.22 26.93
C GLN A 276 30.80 12.25 26.57
N PRO A 277 31.63 12.69 27.54
CA PRO A 277 32.80 13.51 27.26
C PRO A 277 33.75 12.83 26.27
N THR A 278 34.37 13.62 25.41
CA THR A 278 35.37 13.23 24.42
C THR A 278 36.69 13.95 24.70
N GLU A 279 37.74 13.66 23.93
CA GLU A 279 39.02 14.37 24.04
C GLU A 279 38.89 15.87 23.76
N ASN A 280 37.94 16.30 22.91
CA ASN A 280 37.74 17.70 22.53
C ASN A 280 36.50 18.34 23.18
N SER A 281 35.73 17.60 23.98
CA SER A 281 34.53 18.10 24.65
C SER A 281 34.34 17.47 26.04
N ASP A 282 34.44 18.28 27.09
CA ASP A 282 34.23 17.82 28.49
C ASP A 282 32.74 17.64 28.87
N GLU A 283 31.82 17.67 27.90
CA GLU A 283 30.39 17.75 28.16
C GLU A 283 29.76 16.37 28.42
N ASP A 284 29.34 16.12 29.67
CA ASP A 284 28.55 14.94 30.04
C ASP A 284 27.05 15.25 30.02
N LEU A 285 26.38 14.85 28.94
CA LEU A 285 24.96 15.09 28.74
C LEU A 285 24.08 14.13 29.56
N ILE A 286 24.58 12.96 29.94
CA ILE A 286 23.85 12.00 30.77
C ILE A 286 23.75 12.55 32.19
N GLU A 287 24.87 13.01 32.73
CA GLU A 287 24.91 13.61 34.05
C GLU A 287 24.13 14.92 34.09
N TYR A 288 24.19 15.74 33.03
CA TYR A 288 23.32 16.90 32.89
C TYR A 288 21.84 16.50 32.96
N TRP A 289 21.41 15.48 32.21
CA TRP A 289 20.02 15.02 32.21
C TRP A 289 19.56 14.58 33.60
N LYS A 290 20.37 13.78 34.30
CA LYS A 290 20.06 13.32 35.67
C LYS A 290 19.89 14.49 36.64
N ASN A 291 20.83 15.43 36.62
CA ASN A 291 20.78 16.61 37.48
C ASN A 291 19.55 17.47 37.17
N GLU A 292 19.23 17.67 35.89
CA GLU A 292 18.04 18.41 35.47
C GLU A 292 16.73 17.76 35.96
N LYS A 293 16.62 16.41 35.92
CA LYS A 293 15.46 15.70 36.48
C LYS A 293 15.41 15.80 38.00
N ALA A 294 16.54 15.67 38.68
CA ALA A 294 16.63 15.79 40.12
C ALA A 294 16.23 17.20 40.60
N GLU A 295 16.70 18.25 39.93
CA GLU A 295 16.37 19.66 40.23
C GLU A 295 14.86 19.94 40.08
N ARG A 296 14.18 19.28 39.15
CA ARG A 296 12.72 19.34 39.02
C ARG A 296 11.95 18.52 40.06
N GLY A 297 12.64 17.75 40.89
CA GLY A 297 12.02 16.77 41.79
C GLY A 297 11.30 15.64 41.05
N ALA A 298 11.65 15.40 39.78
CA ALA A 298 11.06 14.34 38.97
C ALA A 298 11.72 12.99 39.31
N LYS A 299 10.93 11.92 39.30
CA LYS A 299 11.49 10.58 39.49
C LYS A 299 12.01 10.07 38.15
N TYR A 300 13.27 9.68 38.09
CA TYR A 300 13.88 9.26 36.83
C TYR A 300 14.66 7.96 36.97
N SER A 301 14.90 7.32 35.84
CA SER A 301 15.72 6.12 35.76
C SER A 301 16.60 6.18 34.51
N TYR A 302 17.86 5.83 34.69
CA TYR A 302 18.81 5.66 33.60
C TYR A 302 19.19 4.17 33.54
N VAL A 303 18.94 3.54 32.39
CA VAL A 303 19.18 2.11 32.17
C VAL A 303 20.09 1.90 30.96
N THR A 304 20.93 0.88 31.00
CA THR A 304 21.93 0.60 29.96
C THR A 304 21.93 -0.84 29.50
N ARG A 305 21.13 -1.70 30.13
CA ARG A 305 21.05 -3.13 29.84
C ARG A 305 19.62 -3.65 29.90
N ARG A 306 19.38 -4.79 29.26
CA ARG A 306 18.08 -5.46 29.23
C ARG A 306 17.55 -5.81 30.62
N ASN A 307 18.40 -6.36 31.49
CA ASN A 307 18.00 -6.71 32.86
C ASN A 307 17.52 -5.49 33.66
N GLU A 308 18.19 -4.34 33.52
CA GLU A 308 17.80 -3.08 34.14
C GLU A 308 16.46 -2.56 33.59
N LEU A 309 16.24 -2.66 32.26
CA LEU A 309 14.96 -2.33 31.64
C LEU A 309 13.83 -3.22 32.17
N ASN A 310 14.07 -4.53 32.27
CA ASN A 310 13.09 -5.51 32.76
C ASN A 310 12.73 -5.32 34.24
N GLN A 311 13.65 -4.78 35.03
CA GLN A 311 13.48 -4.50 36.46
C GLN A 311 13.05 -3.06 36.75
N LEU A 312 12.78 -2.26 35.71
CA LEU A 312 12.41 -0.86 35.85
C LEU A 312 11.12 -0.69 36.67
N ASP A 313 11.20 0.07 37.77
CA ASP A 313 10.03 0.37 38.61
C ASP A 313 9.14 1.43 37.95
N ILE A 314 8.22 0.97 37.10
CA ILE A 314 7.27 1.80 36.36
C ILE A 314 6.49 2.76 37.26
N HIS A 315 6.15 2.35 38.49
CA HIS A 315 5.36 3.17 39.41
C HIS A 315 6.17 4.35 39.96
N ASN A 316 7.49 4.22 40.02
CA ASN A 316 8.40 5.22 40.58
C ASN A 316 9.31 5.86 39.53
N THR A 317 8.98 5.76 38.23
CA THR A 317 9.78 6.36 37.14
C THR A 317 8.91 7.27 36.27
N ASP A 318 9.03 8.60 36.40
CA ASP A 318 8.36 9.56 35.53
C ASP A 318 9.10 9.76 34.21
N TYR A 319 10.43 9.68 34.25
CA TYR A 319 11.33 9.83 33.11
C TYR A 319 12.30 8.64 33.00
N ALA A 320 12.38 8.01 31.84
CA ALA A 320 13.31 6.91 31.59
C ALA A 320 14.21 7.22 30.37
N LEU A 321 15.52 7.17 30.60
CA LEU A 321 16.55 7.22 29.57
C LEU A 321 17.25 5.86 29.50
N GLY A 322 17.15 5.21 28.35
CA GLY A 322 17.74 3.90 28.09
C GLY A 322 18.71 3.98 26.91
N LEU A 323 20.01 3.93 27.18
CA LEU A 323 21.05 3.93 26.15
C LEU A 323 21.80 2.59 26.22
N PHE A 324 21.36 1.63 25.40
CA PHE A 324 21.74 0.22 25.53
C PHE A 324 23.02 -0.16 24.79
N ASN A 325 23.54 0.72 23.93
CA ASN A 325 24.81 0.50 23.25
C ASN A 325 25.56 1.83 23.01
N THR A 326 26.89 1.73 22.85
CA THR A 326 27.76 2.88 22.52
C THR A 326 27.38 3.54 21.20
N ASP A 327 26.97 2.71 20.23
CA ASP A 327 26.50 3.10 18.91
C ASP A 327 25.04 2.62 18.71
N HIS A 328 24.60 2.32 17.49
CA HIS A 328 23.35 1.59 17.21
C HIS A 328 23.25 0.28 18.00
N LEU A 329 22.05 -0.21 18.30
CA LEU A 329 21.91 -1.57 18.84
C LEU A 329 22.43 -2.60 17.82
N PRO A 330 22.92 -3.77 18.27
CA PRO A 330 23.21 -4.88 17.37
C PRO A 330 21.95 -5.31 16.60
N TYR A 331 22.13 -5.95 15.45
CA TYR A 331 21.02 -6.61 14.75
C TYR A 331 20.42 -7.71 15.64
N THR A 332 19.11 -7.92 15.57
CA THR A 332 18.33 -8.84 16.39
C THR A 332 18.91 -10.24 16.35
N MET A 333 19.15 -10.79 15.15
CA MET A 333 19.80 -12.09 14.96
C MET A 333 21.19 -12.21 15.60
N GLN A 334 21.89 -11.09 15.78
CA GLN A 334 23.27 -11.02 16.29
C GLN A 334 23.36 -10.50 17.73
N ALA A 335 22.25 -10.09 18.32
CA ALA A 335 22.21 -9.50 19.64
C ALA A 335 22.35 -10.57 20.73
N ASP A 336 23.15 -10.31 21.75
CA ASP A 336 23.11 -11.10 22.98
C ASP A 336 21.80 -10.80 23.73
N PRO A 337 20.87 -11.76 23.83
CA PRO A 337 19.54 -11.54 24.43
C PRO A 337 19.58 -11.36 25.95
N GLU A 338 20.73 -11.56 26.61
CA GLU A 338 20.89 -11.24 28.03
C GLU A 338 21.31 -9.77 28.24
N ILE A 339 21.95 -9.16 27.24
CA ILE A 339 22.50 -7.81 27.33
C ILE A 339 21.56 -6.77 26.72
N TYR A 340 21.06 -7.03 25.52
CA TYR A 340 20.35 -6.04 24.71
C TYR A 340 18.84 -6.31 24.73
N PRO A 341 18.00 -5.32 25.07
CA PRO A 341 16.57 -5.48 24.97
C PRO A 341 16.13 -5.48 23.51
N SER A 342 15.12 -6.27 23.19
CA SER A 342 14.52 -6.26 21.86
C SER A 342 13.68 -5.00 21.62
N LEU A 343 13.35 -4.69 20.37
CA LEU A 343 12.47 -3.56 20.04
C LEU A 343 11.08 -3.76 20.66
N GLU A 344 10.58 -4.99 20.67
CA GLU A 344 9.37 -5.38 21.39
C GLU A 344 9.46 -5.03 22.88
N GLU A 345 10.52 -5.43 23.58
CA GLU A 345 10.70 -5.20 25.02
C GLU A 345 10.80 -3.71 25.36
N MET A 346 11.54 -2.93 24.56
CA MET A 346 11.61 -1.48 24.71
C MET A 346 10.25 -0.82 24.49
N THR A 347 9.49 -1.24 23.47
CA THR A 347 8.14 -0.74 23.18
C THR A 347 7.17 -1.02 24.33
N ARG A 348 7.17 -2.26 24.85
CA ARG A 348 6.33 -2.64 25.99
C ARG A 348 6.65 -1.79 27.23
N SER A 349 7.93 -1.56 27.50
CA SER A 349 8.39 -0.76 28.63
C SER A 349 8.03 0.71 28.48
N ALA A 350 8.18 1.28 27.28
CA ALA A 350 7.78 2.64 26.97
C ALA A 350 6.28 2.86 27.21
N LEU A 351 5.44 1.95 26.71
CA LEU A 351 3.99 2.01 26.87
C LEU A 351 3.57 1.95 28.35
N LYS A 352 4.24 1.14 29.18
CA LYS A 352 3.95 1.07 30.62
C LYS A 352 4.14 2.43 31.31
N ILE A 353 5.15 3.21 30.92
CA ILE A 353 5.42 4.54 31.48
C ILE A 353 4.46 5.57 30.91
N LEU A 354 4.31 5.63 29.58
CA LEU A 354 3.53 6.65 28.89
C LEU A 354 2.02 6.58 29.21
N LYS A 355 1.48 5.37 29.42
CA LYS A 355 0.07 5.14 29.79
C LYS A 355 -0.33 5.75 31.14
N LYS A 356 0.62 6.18 31.97
CA LYS A 356 0.33 6.86 33.24
C LYS A 356 -0.33 8.23 33.05
N ASN A 357 -0.12 8.87 31.90
CA ASN A 357 -0.75 10.16 31.62
C ASN A 357 -2.17 9.97 31.07
N GLU A 358 -3.16 10.39 31.85
CA GLU A 358 -4.58 10.31 31.47
C GLU A 358 -4.95 11.16 30.24
N ARG A 359 -4.13 12.17 29.88
CA ARG A 359 -4.32 12.93 28.63
C ARG A 359 -3.87 12.17 27.39
N GLY A 360 -3.20 11.02 27.59
CA GLY A 360 -2.63 10.17 26.56
C GLY A 360 -1.20 10.52 26.20
N PHE A 361 -0.72 9.94 25.10
CA PHE A 361 0.67 10.04 24.69
C PHE A 361 0.87 10.02 23.17
N PHE A 362 2.03 10.50 22.73
CA PHE A 362 2.60 10.22 21.42
C PHE A 362 3.87 9.37 21.60
N LEU A 363 3.95 8.24 20.91
CA LEU A 363 5.12 7.36 20.91
C LEU A 363 5.61 7.16 19.48
N PHE A 364 6.89 7.42 19.24
CA PHE A 364 7.57 7.04 18.01
C PHE A 364 8.42 5.79 18.26
N VAL A 365 8.26 4.77 17.41
CA VAL A 365 8.99 3.50 17.48
C VAL A 365 9.62 3.20 16.13
N GLU A 366 10.93 2.95 16.10
CA GLU A 366 11.68 2.76 14.86
C GLU A 366 12.38 1.40 14.82
N GLY A 367 12.13 0.64 13.76
CA GLY A 367 12.96 -0.50 13.36
C GLY A 367 14.06 -0.02 12.41
N GLY A 368 15.02 0.75 12.91
CA GLY A 368 15.92 1.52 12.06
C GLY A 368 17.16 0.78 11.57
N ARG A 369 17.38 -0.46 12.03
CA ARG A 369 18.46 -1.32 11.51
C ARG A 369 18.05 -2.07 10.23
N ILE A 370 16.77 -2.02 9.81
CA ILE A 370 16.32 -2.55 8.52
C ILE A 370 17.14 -1.89 7.38
N ASP A 371 17.21 -0.55 7.39
CA ASP A 371 17.99 0.27 6.46
C ASP A 371 19.48 -0.10 6.45
N HIS A 372 20.13 -0.12 7.62
CA HIS A 372 21.56 -0.44 7.70
C HIS A 372 21.92 -1.83 7.12
N ALA A 373 21.03 -2.81 7.28
CA ALA A 373 21.22 -4.14 6.72
C ALA A 373 21.09 -4.12 5.20
N HIS A 374 20.11 -3.39 4.65
CA HIS A 374 19.97 -3.19 3.21
C HIS A 374 21.15 -2.43 2.60
N HIS A 375 21.62 -1.36 3.23
CA HIS A 375 22.85 -0.65 2.85
C HIS A 375 24.06 -1.59 2.74
N SER A 376 24.12 -2.59 3.62
CA SER A 376 25.17 -3.61 3.61
C SER A 376 24.88 -4.78 2.65
N THR A 377 23.77 -4.76 1.90
CA THR A 377 23.26 -5.88 1.07
C THR A 377 23.03 -7.20 1.83
N LYS A 378 22.80 -7.13 3.14
CA LYS A 378 22.58 -8.27 4.03
C LYS A 378 21.09 -8.54 4.22
N ALA A 379 20.48 -9.19 3.24
CA ALA A 379 19.02 -9.40 3.23
C ALA A 379 18.53 -10.18 4.46
N HIS A 380 19.27 -11.18 4.96
CA HIS A 380 18.93 -11.92 6.19
C HIS A 380 18.64 -10.99 7.37
N LEU A 381 19.58 -10.10 7.66
CA LEU A 381 19.48 -9.16 8.78
C LEU A 381 18.35 -8.15 8.56
N ALA A 382 18.14 -7.69 7.33
CA ALA A 382 17.06 -6.74 7.01
C ALA A 382 15.67 -7.36 7.22
N LEU A 383 15.47 -8.61 6.80
CA LEU A 383 14.20 -9.31 6.99
C LEU A 383 13.96 -9.67 8.45
N ASP A 384 14.99 -10.09 9.20
CA ASP A 384 14.89 -10.38 10.63
C ASP A 384 14.57 -9.13 11.47
N GLU A 385 15.21 -7.99 11.17
CA GLU A 385 14.84 -6.70 11.78
C GLU A 385 13.39 -6.31 11.48
N THR A 386 12.90 -6.63 10.27
CA THR A 386 11.50 -6.38 9.89
C THR A 386 10.54 -7.31 10.66
N VAL A 387 10.95 -8.56 10.96
CA VAL A 387 10.20 -9.47 11.84
C VAL A 387 10.12 -8.92 13.27
N GLU A 388 11.24 -8.45 13.83
CA GLU A 388 11.26 -7.84 15.17
C GLU A 388 10.40 -6.56 15.22
N PHE A 389 10.45 -5.74 14.18
CA PHE A 389 9.56 -4.59 14.02
C PHE A 389 8.07 -4.99 14.02
N ALA A 390 7.71 -6.07 13.31
CA ALA A 390 6.35 -6.60 13.32
C ALA A 390 5.91 -7.09 14.72
N LYS A 391 6.82 -7.67 15.52
CA LYS A 391 6.53 -8.05 16.92
C LYS A 391 6.30 -6.83 17.81
N ALA A 392 7.09 -5.78 17.66
CA ALA A 392 6.90 -4.53 18.41
C ALA A 392 5.53 -3.88 18.11
N ILE A 393 5.09 -3.91 16.85
CA ILE A 393 3.75 -3.44 16.47
C ILE A 393 2.66 -4.31 17.11
N GLN A 394 2.82 -5.63 17.07
CA GLN A 394 1.89 -6.57 17.70
C GLN A 394 1.79 -6.34 19.22
N ALA A 395 2.92 -6.07 19.89
CA ALA A 395 2.95 -5.73 21.30
C ALA A 395 2.18 -4.44 21.62
N ALA A 396 2.32 -3.39 20.80
CA ALA A 396 1.55 -2.16 20.98
C ALA A 396 0.04 -2.38 20.77
N VAL A 397 -0.34 -3.19 19.78
CA VAL A 397 -1.72 -3.61 19.55
C VAL A 397 -2.30 -4.31 20.78
N GLU A 398 -1.56 -5.20 21.42
CA GLU A 398 -2.01 -5.93 22.62
C GLU A 398 -2.12 -5.03 23.86
N MET A 399 -1.30 -3.98 23.92
CA MET A 399 -1.17 -3.13 25.10
C MET A 399 -2.04 -1.88 25.07
N THR A 400 -2.77 -1.63 23.98
CA THR A 400 -3.58 -0.42 23.80
C THR A 400 -5.01 -0.74 23.40
N ASP A 401 -5.94 0.15 23.76
CA ASP A 401 -7.33 0.06 23.32
C ASP A 401 -7.47 0.79 21.98
N GLU A 402 -7.89 0.05 20.95
CA GLU A 402 -8.10 0.54 19.59
C GLU A 402 -9.10 1.70 19.52
N ARG A 403 -10.03 1.82 20.48
CA ARG A 403 -11.02 2.93 20.51
C ARG A 403 -10.44 4.27 20.90
N GLU A 404 -9.26 4.28 21.53
CA GLU A 404 -8.60 5.51 21.98
C GLU A 404 -7.17 5.64 21.45
N THR A 405 -6.67 4.67 20.68
CA THR A 405 -5.28 4.63 20.19
C THR A 405 -5.24 4.52 18.68
N LEU A 406 -4.69 5.55 18.02
CA LEU A 406 -4.32 5.49 16.62
C LEU A 406 -2.92 4.90 16.49
N ILE A 407 -2.78 3.80 15.74
CA ILE A 407 -1.48 3.22 15.38
C ILE A 407 -1.28 3.39 13.88
N VAL A 408 -0.16 4.00 13.50
CA VAL A 408 0.26 4.21 12.11
C VAL A 408 1.61 3.53 11.89
N VAL A 409 1.73 2.72 10.85
CA VAL A 409 2.97 2.05 10.44
C VAL A 409 3.32 2.54 9.04
N THR A 410 4.57 2.95 8.82
CA THR A 410 5.06 3.38 7.50
C THR A 410 6.54 3.08 7.34
N SER A 411 7.06 3.36 6.14
CA SER A 411 8.48 3.58 5.90
C SER A 411 8.76 5.07 5.61
N ASP A 412 10.02 5.47 5.68
CA ASP A 412 10.53 6.78 5.31
C ASP A 412 10.99 6.81 3.84
N HIS A 413 11.62 5.73 3.38
CA HIS A 413 11.97 5.42 1.99
C HIS A 413 12.05 3.89 1.76
N GLY A 414 12.38 3.46 0.55
CA GLY A 414 12.65 2.05 0.24
C GLY A 414 14.15 1.75 0.10
N HIS A 415 14.46 0.52 -0.33
CA HIS A 415 15.76 0.09 -0.85
C HIS A 415 15.61 -0.65 -2.17
N THR A 416 16.70 -0.80 -2.90
CA THR A 416 16.75 -1.38 -4.25
C THR A 416 16.70 -2.91 -4.26
N MET A 417 16.30 -3.54 -3.15
CA MET A 417 16.08 -4.98 -3.07
C MET A 417 14.91 -5.40 -3.95
N THR A 418 15.12 -6.44 -4.76
CA THR A 418 14.12 -7.02 -5.66
C THR A 418 13.92 -8.51 -5.37
N ILE A 419 12.78 -9.05 -5.81
CA ILE A 419 12.45 -10.48 -5.75
C ILE A 419 12.35 -11.00 -7.20
N SER A 420 13.32 -11.82 -7.60
CA SER A 420 13.47 -12.35 -8.96
C SER A 420 12.62 -13.59 -9.20
N GLY A 421 12.03 -13.70 -10.40
CA GLY A 421 11.28 -14.88 -10.84
C GLY A 421 12.17 -15.95 -11.48
N TYR A 422 11.81 -17.23 -11.48
CA TYR A 422 10.51 -17.80 -11.11
C TYR A 422 10.63 -19.03 -10.17
N PRO A 423 11.06 -18.84 -8.91
CA PRO A 423 11.18 -19.92 -7.94
C PRO A 423 9.82 -20.57 -7.63
N THR A 424 9.84 -21.87 -7.31
CA THR A 424 8.65 -22.63 -6.93
C THR A 424 8.05 -22.14 -5.60
N ARG A 425 6.78 -22.46 -5.36
CA ARG A 425 6.13 -22.14 -4.08
C ARG A 425 6.89 -22.76 -2.91
N GLY A 426 7.20 -21.97 -1.89
CA GLY A 426 7.95 -22.44 -0.73
C GLY A 426 9.45 -22.56 -0.94
N ASN A 427 9.99 -22.07 -2.06
CA ASN A 427 11.42 -21.89 -2.22
C ASN A 427 11.96 -20.96 -1.13
N ASP A 428 13.11 -21.31 -0.55
CA ASP A 428 13.81 -20.44 0.39
C ASP A 428 13.93 -19.03 -0.21
N ILE A 429 13.42 -18.03 0.51
CA ILE A 429 13.43 -16.65 0.03
C ILE A 429 14.85 -16.15 -0.22
N PHE A 430 15.85 -16.71 0.48
CA PHE A 430 17.26 -16.38 0.30
C PHE A 430 17.94 -17.23 -0.78
N GLY A 431 17.27 -18.27 -1.28
CA GLY A 431 17.86 -19.23 -2.20
C GLY A 431 17.88 -18.79 -3.67
N ILE A 432 18.23 -19.73 -4.54
CA ILE A 432 18.30 -19.53 -6.00
C ILE A 432 16.90 -19.46 -6.62
N ALA A 433 16.69 -18.49 -7.51
CA ALA A 433 15.45 -18.34 -8.27
C ALA A 433 15.45 -19.17 -9.56
N GLY A 434 16.61 -19.33 -10.20
CA GLY A 434 16.76 -20.11 -11.41
C GLY A 434 18.16 -20.01 -12.01
N THR A 435 18.29 -20.53 -13.24
CA THR A 435 19.53 -20.52 -14.02
C THR A 435 19.36 -19.67 -15.26
N SER A 436 20.33 -18.79 -15.53
CA SER A 436 20.34 -17.95 -16.73
C SER A 436 20.52 -18.81 -17.98
N SER A 437 19.74 -18.55 -19.03
CA SER A 437 19.87 -19.24 -20.32
C SER A 437 21.07 -18.77 -21.15
N ASP A 438 21.63 -17.62 -20.81
CA ASP A 438 22.61 -16.95 -21.68
C ASP A 438 24.04 -17.40 -21.37
N ASP A 439 24.34 -17.65 -20.10
CA ASP A 439 25.67 -17.95 -19.58
C ASP A 439 25.67 -19.08 -18.54
N GLY A 440 24.49 -19.64 -18.20
CA GLY A 440 24.39 -20.90 -17.47
C GLY A 440 24.60 -20.84 -15.95
N PHE A 441 24.99 -19.70 -15.35
CA PHE A 441 25.07 -19.61 -13.88
C PHE A 441 23.70 -19.35 -13.22
N PRO A 442 23.47 -19.87 -12.01
CA PRO A 442 22.30 -19.53 -11.20
C PRO A 442 22.20 -18.04 -10.86
N TYR A 443 21.02 -17.58 -10.47
CA TYR A 443 20.79 -16.25 -9.91
C TYR A 443 19.88 -16.34 -8.68
N ALA A 444 20.17 -15.50 -7.68
CA ALA A 444 19.46 -15.48 -6.41
C ALA A 444 18.02 -14.96 -6.55
N THR A 445 17.15 -15.38 -5.64
CA THR A 445 15.79 -14.85 -5.49
C THR A 445 15.82 -13.39 -5.07
N LEU A 446 16.66 -13.03 -4.09
CA LEU A 446 16.87 -11.63 -3.70
C LEU A 446 18.13 -11.08 -4.36
N SER A 447 18.05 -9.84 -4.82
CA SER A 447 19.20 -9.10 -5.35
C SER A 447 18.99 -7.60 -5.21
N TYR A 448 20.08 -6.84 -5.26
CA TYR A 448 20.07 -5.38 -5.15
C TYR A 448 20.51 -4.72 -6.46
N ALA A 449 20.05 -3.50 -6.72
CA ALA A 449 20.54 -2.75 -7.88
C ALA A 449 22.01 -2.36 -7.71
N ASN A 450 22.45 -2.04 -6.50
CA ASN A 450 23.81 -1.62 -6.21
C ASN A 450 24.24 -2.04 -4.79
N GLY A 451 25.52 -1.86 -4.44
CA GLY A 451 26.03 -2.14 -3.10
C GLY A 451 27.18 -3.15 -3.02
N LEU A 452 27.49 -3.58 -1.78
CA LEU A 452 28.67 -4.38 -1.44
C LEU A 452 28.66 -5.79 -2.00
N GLY A 453 27.49 -6.37 -2.24
CA GLY A 453 27.35 -7.69 -2.86
C GLY A 453 27.72 -7.75 -4.34
N TYR A 454 28.15 -6.65 -4.95
CA TYR A 454 28.66 -6.65 -6.32
C TYR A 454 29.94 -7.50 -6.44
N LYS A 455 30.02 -8.32 -7.50
CA LYS A 455 31.25 -8.99 -7.93
C LYS A 455 31.59 -8.59 -9.36
N VAL A 456 32.89 -8.45 -9.64
CA VAL A 456 33.42 -8.00 -10.96
C VAL A 456 32.94 -8.90 -12.11
N ALA A 457 32.88 -10.20 -11.87
CA ALA A 457 32.33 -11.17 -12.81
C ALA A 457 31.20 -11.93 -12.13
N ARG A 458 30.13 -12.18 -12.89
CA ARG A 458 29.09 -13.11 -12.47
C ARG A 458 29.70 -14.50 -12.32
N TYR A 459 29.27 -15.22 -11.30
CA TYR A 459 29.83 -16.51 -10.91
C TYR A 459 28.71 -17.45 -10.47
N ASP A 460 29.07 -18.71 -10.25
CA ASP A 460 28.13 -19.73 -9.80
C ASP A 460 27.84 -19.57 -8.30
N LEU A 461 26.59 -19.23 -7.98
CA LEU A 461 26.11 -19.04 -6.60
C LEU A 461 25.82 -20.37 -5.87
N THR A 462 25.89 -21.54 -6.54
CA THR A 462 25.56 -22.83 -5.89
C THR A 462 26.51 -23.21 -4.76
N GLU A 463 27.74 -22.71 -4.79
CA GLU A 463 28.76 -22.96 -3.77
C GLU A 463 28.76 -21.89 -2.65
N ASP A 464 27.93 -20.86 -2.77
CA ASP A 464 27.81 -19.82 -1.75
C ASP A 464 27.02 -20.33 -0.54
N ASP A 465 27.50 -20.02 0.66
CA ASP A 465 26.72 -20.20 1.88
C ASP A 465 25.69 -19.06 2.02
N MET A 466 24.64 -19.13 1.21
CA MET A 466 23.54 -18.16 1.23
C MET A 466 22.70 -18.22 2.50
N ALA A 467 22.95 -19.19 3.41
CA ALA A 467 22.30 -19.27 4.71
C ALA A 467 23.04 -18.47 5.80
N ASP A 468 24.28 -18.04 5.54
CA ASP A 468 25.04 -17.16 6.43
C ASP A 468 24.30 -15.81 6.61
N PRO A 469 23.96 -15.39 7.84
CA PRO A 469 23.37 -14.08 8.11
C PRO A 469 24.18 -12.90 7.59
N ASP A 470 25.50 -13.05 7.45
CA ASP A 470 26.40 -12.02 6.93
C ASP A 470 26.63 -12.09 5.41
N TYR A 471 25.98 -13.02 4.71
CA TYR A 471 26.06 -13.14 3.25
C TYR A 471 25.63 -11.84 2.55
N LEU A 472 26.47 -11.39 1.62
CA LEU A 472 26.22 -10.18 0.82
C LEU A 472 25.49 -10.58 -0.46
N PHE A 473 24.21 -10.24 -0.56
CA PHE A 473 23.38 -10.64 -1.69
C PHE A 473 23.80 -9.95 -3.00
N PRO A 474 23.69 -10.64 -4.15
CA PRO A 474 24.17 -10.12 -5.42
C PRO A 474 23.68 -8.70 -5.73
N ALA A 475 24.59 -7.84 -6.19
CA ALA A 475 24.28 -6.49 -6.64
C ALA A 475 24.86 -6.20 -8.04
N THR A 476 24.25 -5.26 -8.77
CA THR A 476 24.65 -4.96 -10.17
C THR A 476 25.66 -3.83 -10.34
N VAL A 477 25.72 -2.88 -9.39
CA VAL A 477 26.66 -1.75 -9.42
C VAL A 477 27.47 -1.70 -8.12
N PRO A 478 28.83 -1.61 -8.17
CA PRO A 478 29.65 -1.58 -6.96
C PRO A 478 29.47 -0.26 -6.22
N LEU A 479 28.98 -0.34 -4.98
CA LEU A 479 29.00 0.77 -4.04
C LEU A 479 29.38 0.24 -2.65
N TYR A 480 30.05 1.07 -1.85
CA TYR A 480 30.36 0.71 -0.46
C TYR A 480 29.10 0.62 0.42
N SER A 481 28.07 1.36 0.05
CA SER A 481 26.74 1.31 0.65
C SER A 481 25.76 1.24 -0.50
N GLU A 482 24.85 0.27 -0.45
CA GLU A 482 23.68 0.26 -1.32
C GLU A 482 22.88 1.57 -1.12
N THR A 483 22.18 2.05 -2.13
CA THR A 483 21.42 3.30 -2.09
C THR A 483 19.98 3.06 -1.68
N HIS A 484 19.34 4.01 -1.00
CA HIS A 484 17.88 4.01 -0.88
C HIS A 484 17.19 3.93 -2.25
N ASP A 485 15.90 3.61 -2.22
CA ASP A 485 15.03 3.56 -3.37
C ASP A 485 13.92 4.62 -3.29
N GLY A 486 13.68 5.29 -4.41
CA GLY A 486 12.75 6.42 -4.52
C GLY A 486 11.29 6.02 -4.74
N THR A 487 10.93 4.74 -4.66
CA THR A 487 9.55 4.31 -4.86
C THR A 487 8.64 4.67 -3.69
N ASP A 488 7.34 4.75 -3.98
CA ASP A 488 6.34 5.02 -2.97
C ASP A 488 6.29 3.86 -1.94
N VAL A 489 6.16 4.20 -0.66
CA VAL A 489 6.15 3.22 0.44
C VAL A 489 4.75 3.04 1.04
N GLY A 490 4.50 1.91 1.70
CA GLY A 490 3.21 1.61 2.31
C GLY A 490 2.93 2.38 3.60
N ILE A 491 1.66 2.74 3.81
CA ILE A 491 1.13 3.24 5.08
C ILE A 491 0.04 2.26 5.56
N PHE A 492 0.09 1.85 6.82
CA PHE A 492 -0.92 0.99 7.45
C PHE A 492 -1.45 1.67 8.71
N ALA A 493 -2.78 1.73 8.88
CA ALA A 493 -3.37 2.44 10.02
C ALA A 493 -4.57 1.70 10.64
N ARG A 494 -4.69 1.80 11.97
CA ARG A 494 -5.85 1.34 12.75
C ARG A 494 -6.17 2.27 13.92
N GLY A 495 -7.39 2.19 14.43
CA GLY A 495 -7.89 3.06 15.50
C GLY A 495 -8.57 4.33 14.98
N PRO A 496 -8.75 5.36 15.83
CA PRO A 496 -9.60 6.49 15.49
C PRO A 496 -9.09 7.27 14.29
N TRP A 497 -9.98 7.58 13.35
CA TRP A 497 -9.68 8.26 12.08
C TRP A 497 -8.70 7.53 11.15
N SER A 498 -8.39 6.25 11.38
CA SER A 498 -7.48 5.46 10.53
C SER A 498 -7.89 5.44 9.05
N HIS A 499 -9.18 5.50 8.73
CA HIS A 499 -9.70 5.57 7.35
C HIS A 499 -9.22 6.80 6.54
N LEU A 500 -8.61 7.81 7.19
CA LEU A 500 -7.99 8.93 6.49
C LEU A 500 -6.67 8.55 5.81
N PHE A 501 -6.02 7.46 6.21
CA PHE A 501 -4.72 7.02 5.69
C PHE A 501 -4.83 6.19 4.39
N THR A 502 -5.85 6.43 3.56
CA THR A 502 -6.08 5.73 2.29
C THR A 502 -5.59 6.49 1.05
N GLY A 503 -5.40 5.76 -0.05
CA GLY A 503 -5.03 6.33 -1.36
C GLY A 503 -3.53 6.64 -1.44
N VAL A 504 -3.13 7.40 -2.47
CA VAL A 504 -1.75 7.88 -2.63
C VAL A 504 -1.64 9.29 -2.06
N MET A 505 -0.67 9.56 -1.20
CA MET A 505 -0.49 10.86 -0.56
C MET A 505 0.98 11.27 -0.45
N GLU A 506 1.20 12.57 -0.29
CA GLU A 506 2.52 13.09 0.08
C GLU A 506 2.89 12.66 1.49
N GLN A 507 4.16 12.28 1.72
CA GLN A 507 4.64 11.83 3.04
C GLN A 507 4.40 12.86 4.15
N HIS A 508 4.50 14.15 3.83
CA HIS A 508 4.28 15.23 4.80
C HIS A 508 2.83 15.34 5.30
N VAL A 509 1.86 14.63 4.70
CA VAL A 509 0.45 14.64 5.13
C VAL A 509 0.24 13.78 6.38
N ILE A 510 1.05 12.74 6.58
CA ILE A 510 0.94 11.76 7.68
C ILE A 510 0.79 12.42 9.07
N PRO A 511 1.67 13.35 9.50
CA PRO A 511 1.55 13.96 10.82
C PRO A 511 0.33 14.88 10.95
N HIS A 512 -0.16 15.48 9.86
CA HIS A 512 -1.40 16.26 9.91
C HIS A 512 -2.63 15.39 10.16
N LEU A 513 -2.66 14.17 9.60
CA LEU A 513 -3.76 13.22 9.87
C LEU A 513 -3.71 12.71 11.32
N MET A 514 -2.52 12.40 11.84
CA MET A 514 -2.34 12.01 13.23
C MET A 514 -2.70 13.16 14.19
N ALA A 515 -2.30 14.39 13.86
CA ALA A 515 -2.59 15.60 14.64
C ALA A 515 -4.09 15.90 14.67
N PHE A 516 -4.77 15.77 13.52
CA PHE A 516 -6.22 15.89 13.42
C PHE A 516 -6.92 14.88 14.34
N ALA A 517 -6.54 13.59 14.25
CA ALA A 517 -7.15 12.51 15.01
C ALA A 517 -6.97 12.68 16.53
N SER A 518 -5.85 13.24 16.97
CA SER A 518 -5.49 13.40 18.39
C SER A 518 -5.75 14.78 18.97
N CYS A 519 -6.27 15.71 18.16
CA CYS A 519 -6.54 17.11 18.48
C CYS A 519 -5.31 17.85 19.03
N VAL A 520 -4.17 17.72 18.35
CA VAL A 520 -2.93 18.45 18.67
C VAL A 520 -2.50 19.32 17.50
N GLY A 521 -1.60 20.27 17.75
CA GLY A 521 -1.08 21.17 16.72
C GLY A 521 -2.07 22.28 16.31
N ASN A 522 -1.70 23.04 15.28
CA ASN A 522 -2.39 24.28 14.90
C ASN A 522 -3.32 24.13 13.66
N GLY A 523 -3.52 22.92 13.16
CA GLY A 523 -4.37 22.62 12.00
C GLY A 523 -5.83 22.34 12.38
N PHE A 524 -6.60 21.78 11.43
CA PHE A 524 -7.91 21.21 11.75
C PHE A 524 -7.75 20.08 12.78
N THR A 525 -8.72 19.97 13.69
CA THR A 525 -8.76 18.94 14.72
C THR A 525 -10.11 18.24 14.74
N ALA A 526 -10.14 16.97 15.15
CA ALA A 526 -11.39 16.24 15.37
C ALA A 526 -12.20 16.90 16.50
N TYR A 527 -13.52 17.04 16.32
CA TYR A 527 -14.40 17.71 17.28
C TYR A 527 -14.89 16.76 18.38
N GLU A 528 -14.96 17.23 19.63
CA GLU A 528 -15.65 16.55 20.73
C GLU A 528 -17.12 17.03 20.82
N GLY A 529 -18.08 16.27 20.27
CA GLY A 529 -19.49 16.27 20.72
C GLY A 529 -20.54 17.00 19.87
N THR A 530 -21.47 16.26 19.26
CA THR A 530 -22.83 16.67 18.80
C THR A 530 -23.00 18.00 18.02
N THR A 531 -23.23 17.87 16.71
CA THR A 531 -24.01 18.76 15.82
C THR A 531 -23.93 20.28 16.01
N SER A 532 -23.45 20.93 14.95
CA SER A 532 -23.54 22.35 14.61
C SER A 532 -22.49 23.29 15.22
N SER A 533 -21.60 23.73 14.32
CA SER A 533 -20.88 25.03 14.31
C SER A 533 -19.34 24.91 14.29
N CYS A 534 -18.80 24.52 13.14
CA CYS A 534 -17.50 25.05 12.70
C CYS A 534 -17.45 25.18 11.17
N TYR A 535 -18.52 25.75 10.59
CA TYR A 535 -18.51 26.30 9.23
C TYR A 535 -18.45 27.83 9.30
N SER A 536 -17.41 28.38 9.93
CA SER A 536 -17.09 29.80 9.75
C SER A 536 -15.63 30.06 10.09
N CYS A 537 -14.80 30.10 9.05
CA CYS A 537 -13.75 31.09 8.78
C CYS A 537 -12.71 30.47 7.85
N PHE A 538 -13.01 30.49 6.55
CA PHE A 538 -12.13 30.85 5.43
C PHE A 538 -12.92 30.59 4.14
N HIS A 539 -13.79 31.54 3.79
CA HIS A 539 -14.29 31.64 2.42
C HIS A 539 -13.17 32.25 1.57
N ILE A 540 -12.31 31.41 0.99
CA ILE A 540 -11.63 31.78 -0.25
C ILE A 540 -12.59 31.39 -1.35
N ALA A 541 -13.02 32.38 -2.15
CA ALA A 541 -13.98 32.21 -3.22
C ALA A 541 -13.48 31.14 -4.21
N GLY A 542 -14.22 30.03 -4.29
CA GLY A 542 -14.02 29.00 -5.30
C GLY A 542 -14.66 29.43 -6.61
N ASN A 543 -13.82 29.64 -7.63
CA ASN A 543 -14.00 29.21 -9.02
C ASN A 543 -12.95 29.94 -9.87
N GLU A 544 -11.70 29.48 -9.84
CA GLU A 544 -10.69 29.66 -10.92
C GLU A 544 -9.33 28.98 -10.63
N PHE A 545 -9.26 27.96 -9.75
CA PHE A 545 -7.99 27.29 -9.39
C PHE A 545 -7.90 25.85 -9.94
N HIS A 546 -8.05 25.69 -11.27
CA HIS A 546 -7.70 24.43 -11.94
C HIS A 546 -6.58 24.57 -12.98
N THR A 547 -5.99 25.76 -13.11
CA THR A 547 -4.92 26.05 -14.08
C THR A 547 -3.78 26.90 -13.51
N MET A 548 -3.66 27.00 -12.18
CA MET A 548 -2.64 27.83 -11.54
C MET A 548 -2.06 27.14 -10.30
N PHE A 549 -1.32 26.04 -10.49
CA PHE A 549 -0.50 25.45 -9.40
C PHE A 549 0.92 25.11 -9.84
N VAL A 550 1.37 25.80 -10.89
CA VAL A 550 2.55 25.39 -11.65
C VAL A 550 3.45 26.60 -11.98
N ALA A 551 3.15 27.77 -11.42
CA ALA A 551 3.95 28.98 -11.57
C ALA A 551 4.80 29.24 -10.31
N THR A 552 6.11 28.96 -10.43
CA THR A 552 7.21 29.71 -9.80
C THR A 552 7.12 30.00 -8.29
N ILE A 553 6.99 28.99 -7.43
CA ILE A 553 7.46 29.12 -6.04
C ILE A 553 8.93 28.67 -6.00
N LYS A 554 9.85 29.63 -5.93
CA LYS A 554 11.30 29.39 -5.99
C LYS A 554 11.89 28.66 -4.76
N CYS A 555 11.09 28.37 -3.74
CA CYS A 555 11.34 27.47 -2.59
C CYS A 555 10.06 27.44 -1.71
N PRO A 556 9.32 26.32 -1.62
CA PRO A 556 8.13 26.25 -0.77
C PRO A 556 8.52 26.38 0.71
N ASN A 557 7.88 27.32 1.41
CA ASN A 557 8.04 27.48 2.87
C ASN A 557 7.13 26.50 3.63
N ALA A 558 7.22 26.46 4.97
CA ALA A 558 6.36 25.59 5.79
C ALA A 558 4.85 25.82 5.56
N LEU A 559 4.43 27.05 5.24
CA LEU A 559 3.02 27.37 4.99
C LEU A 559 2.47 26.67 3.74
N PHE A 560 3.27 26.51 2.69
CA PHE A 560 2.87 25.79 1.48
C PHE A 560 2.47 24.34 1.78
N TRP A 561 3.35 23.60 2.46
CA TRP A 561 3.14 22.19 2.79
C TRP A 561 1.97 21.99 3.77
N THR A 562 1.94 22.82 4.82
CA THR A 562 0.85 22.75 5.80
C THR A 562 -0.51 23.06 5.17
N THR A 563 -0.61 24.04 4.26
CA THR A 563 -1.85 24.33 3.53
C THR A 563 -2.29 23.15 2.67
N GLY A 564 -1.39 22.58 1.87
CA GLY A 564 -1.70 21.42 1.02
C GLY A 564 -2.14 20.18 1.82
N ALA A 565 -1.52 19.94 2.98
CA ALA A 565 -1.92 18.87 3.87
C ALA A 565 -3.32 19.09 4.47
N GLN A 566 -3.63 20.31 4.90
CA GLN A 566 -4.96 20.66 5.44
C GLN A 566 -6.05 20.60 4.36
N GLU A 567 -5.76 20.97 3.11
CA GLU A 567 -6.67 20.77 1.98
C GLU A 567 -6.91 19.29 1.68
N THR A 568 -5.86 18.48 1.70
CA THR A 568 -5.94 17.02 1.54
C THR A 568 -6.82 16.40 2.62
N LEU A 569 -6.62 16.80 3.88
CA LEU A 569 -7.46 16.41 5.01
C LEU A 569 -8.91 16.85 4.81
N ARG A 570 -9.17 18.10 4.43
CA ARG A 570 -10.52 18.61 4.18
C ARG A 570 -11.24 17.81 3.09
N HIS A 571 -10.54 17.48 2.02
CA HIS A 571 -11.07 16.65 0.93
C HIS A 571 -11.34 15.22 1.37
N LYS A 572 -10.51 14.64 2.26
CA LYS A 572 -10.77 13.31 2.84
C LYS A 572 -12.01 13.34 3.75
N LEU A 573 -12.15 14.35 4.60
CA LEU A 573 -13.28 14.52 5.51
C LEU A 573 -14.61 14.80 4.79
N SER A 574 -14.58 15.46 3.62
CA SER A 574 -15.80 15.74 2.86
C SER A 574 -16.32 14.54 2.06
N ARG A 575 -15.56 13.42 2.01
CA ARG A 575 -15.97 12.23 1.27
C ARG A 575 -17.00 11.43 2.03
N THR A 576 -18.16 11.26 1.42
CA THR A 576 -19.18 10.32 1.88
C THR A 576 -19.04 9.00 1.11
N PRO A 577 -18.98 7.83 1.77
CA PRO A 577 -18.97 6.55 1.08
C PRO A 577 -20.18 6.40 0.14
N LEU A 578 -19.92 6.09 -1.13
CA LEU A 578 -20.97 5.84 -2.11
C LEU A 578 -21.56 4.44 -1.89
N LYS A 579 -22.70 4.37 -1.19
CA LYS A 579 -23.41 3.11 -0.89
C LYS A 579 -24.51 2.86 -1.91
N GLY A 580 -24.15 2.28 -3.05
CA GLY A 580 -25.10 1.93 -4.11
C GLY A 580 -24.64 0.72 -4.94
N LYS A 581 -25.58 0.06 -5.63
CA LYS A 581 -25.25 -1.01 -6.58
C LYS A 581 -24.59 -0.39 -7.82
N ALA A 582 -23.34 -0.75 -8.10
CA ALA A 582 -22.66 -0.31 -9.31
C ALA A 582 -23.40 -0.83 -10.56
N LYS A 583 -23.91 0.09 -11.40
CA LYS A 583 -24.51 -0.25 -12.68
C LYS A 583 -23.44 -0.75 -13.66
N ASN A 584 -22.29 -0.10 -13.70
CA ASN A 584 -21.19 -0.43 -14.59
C ASN A 584 -19.93 -0.72 -13.77
N VAL A 585 -19.12 -1.67 -14.24
CA VAL A 585 -17.83 -2.02 -13.66
C VAL A 585 -16.78 -1.96 -14.76
N ILE A 586 -15.67 -1.26 -14.50
CA ILE A 586 -14.53 -1.20 -15.41
C ILE A 586 -13.30 -1.59 -14.59
N LEU A 587 -12.57 -2.60 -15.07
CA LEU A 587 -11.32 -3.05 -14.48
C LEU A 587 -10.18 -2.69 -15.44
N PHE A 588 -9.29 -1.80 -14.99
CA PHE A 588 -8.03 -1.51 -15.66
C PHE A 588 -6.92 -2.37 -15.06
N LEU A 589 -6.11 -3.00 -15.90
CA LEU A 589 -4.95 -3.80 -15.51
C LEU A 589 -3.70 -3.29 -16.22
N GLY A 590 -2.70 -2.83 -15.46
CA GLY A 590 -1.35 -2.64 -15.98
C GLY A 590 -0.55 -3.94 -15.88
N ASP A 591 -0.39 -4.69 -16.98
CA ASP A 591 0.40 -5.92 -16.99
C ASP A 591 1.88 -5.63 -16.68
N GLY A 592 2.43 -6.27 -15.65
CA GLY A 592 3.80 -6.04 -15.16
C GLY A 592 4.05 -4.71 -14.46
N MET A 593 3.01 -3.98 -14.04
CA MET A 593 3.15 -2.65 -13.42
C MET A 593 3.55 -2.72 -11.95
N SER A 594 4.78 -2.33 -11.63
CA SER A 594 5.26 -2.17 -10.25
C SER A 594 5.09 -0.73 -9.75
N ILE A 595 5.25 -0.53 -8.43
CA ILE A 595 5.29 0.83 -7.85
C ILE A 595 6.46 1.63 -8.43
N SER A 596 7.62 1.00 -8.71
CA SER A 596 8.73 1.65 -9.40
C SER A 596 8.34 2.18 -10.77
N THR A 597 7.57 1.40 -11.53
CA THR A 597 7.04 1.85 -12.83
C THR A 597 6.07 3.02 -12.66
N LEU A 598 5.23 3.01 -11.62
CA LEU A 598 4.29 4.10 -11.34
C LEU A 598 5.02 5.41 -10.98
N THR A 599 5.93 5.35 -10.00
CA THR A 599 6.72 6.50 -9.57
C THR A 599 7.51 7.10 -10.74
N ALA A 600 8.19 6.25 -11.53
CA ALA A 600 8.93 6.71 -12.71
C ALA A 600 8.02 7.30 -13.80
N SER A 601 6.86 6.69 -14.07
CA SER A 601 5.91 7.19 -15.08
C SER A 601 5.33 8.55 -14.71
N ARG A 602 5.07 8.76 -13.42
CA ARG A 602 4.56 10.02 -12.87
C ARG A 602 5.61 11.13 -12.95
N ALA A 603 6.84 10.83 -12.56
CA ALA A 603 7.96 11.76 -12.71
C ALA A 603 8.20 12.12 -14.19
N TYR A 604 8.23 11.12 -15.07
CA TYR A 604 8.37 11.32 -16.51
C TYR A 604 7.26 12.21 -17.09
N LEU A 605 6.00 11.99 -16.68
CA LEU A 605 4.87 12.82 -17.11
C LEU A 605 5.06 14.29 -16.72
N GLY A 606 5.47 14.58 -15.49
CA GLY A 606 5.72 15.97 -15.07
C GLY A 606 6.92 16.61 -15.77
N GLN A 607 7.97 15.83 -16.04
CA GLN A 607 9.14 16.29 -16.79
C GLN A 607 8.81 16.61 -18.25
N MET A 608 7.90 15.85 -18.87
CA MET A 608 7.38 16.17 -20.20
C MET A 608 6.67 17.53 -20.24
N ASP A 609 6.07 17.95 -19.12
CA ASP A 609 5.39 19.24 -18.97
C ASP A 609 6.34 20.36 -18.49
N GLY A 610 7.62 20.06 -18.24
CA GLY A 610 8.66 21.03 -17.85
C GLY A 610 8.86 21.22 -16.33
N PHE A 611 8.32 20.31 -15.51
CA PHE A 611 8.47 20.33 -14.04
C PHE A 611 9.48 19.29 -13.54
N PRO A 612 9.94 19.36 -12.27
CA PRO A 612 10.78 18.32 -11.68
C PRO A 612 10.17 16.92 -11.80
N GLY A 613 8.87 16.82 -11.51
CA GLY A 613 7.99 15.72 -11.91
C GLY A 613 7.43 14.89 -10.76
N GLU A 614 8.07 14.85 -9.60
CA GLU A 614 7.70 14.02 -8.45
C GLU A 614 6.33 14.39 -7.85
N GLU A 615 5.95 15.66 -7.97
CA GLU A 615 4.66 16.22 -7.54
C GLU A 615 3.48 15.83 -8.45
N THR A 616 3.75 15.32 -9.65
CA THR A 616 2.71 14.93 -10.63
C THR A 616 1.80 13.85 -10.04
N VAL A 617 0.57 13.73 -10.54
CA VAL A 617 -0.40 12.71 -10.08
C VAL A 617 -1.09 12.06 -11.27
N LEU A 618 -0.98 10.73 -11.38
CA LEU A 618 -1.66 9.94 -12.41
C LEU A 618 -3.18 9.90 -12.17
N PRO A 619 -4.02 9.75 -13.21
CA PRO A 619 -5.48 9.83 -13.05
C PRO A 619 -6.09 8.89 -12.00
N PHE A 620 -5.58 7.66 -11.87
CA PHE A 620 -6.08 6.67 -10.91
C PHE A 620 -5.49 6.84 -9.50
N GLU A 621 -4.38 7.56 -9.32
CA GLU A 621 -3.86 7.91 -7.99
C GLU A 621 -4.80 8.88 -7.24
N LYS A 622 -5.71 9.54 -7.97
CA LYS A 622 -6.78 10.39 -7.41
C LYS A 622 -7.91 9.56 -6.79
N PHE A 623 -7.93 8.24 -6.99
CA PHE A 623 -8.95 7.38 -6.40
C PHE A 623 -8.84 7.40 -4.86
N PRO A 624 -9.98 7.28 -4.15
CA PRO A 624 -9.99 7.50 -2.71
C PRO A 624 -9.29 6.42 -1.90
N THR A 625 -9.04 5.27 -2.51
CA THR A 625 -8.56 4.06 -1.84
C THR A 625 -7.51 3.38 -2.71
N VAL A 626 -6.50 2.82 -2.05
CA VAL A 626 -5.53 1.90 -2.64
C VAL A 626 -5.57 0.60 -1.83
N GLY A 627 -5.21 -0.51 -2.46
CA GLY A 627 -5.04 -1.80 -1.79
C GLY A 627 -3.79 -2.49 -2.30
N LEU A 628 -3.15 -3.27 -1.44
CA LEU A 628 -2.02 -4.10 -1.82
C LEU A 628 -2.51 -5.53 -2.11
N SER A 629 -1.94 -6.15 -3.14
CA SER A 629 -2.27 -7.51 -3.56
C SER A 629 -1.07 -8.43 -3.40
N LYS A 630 -1.27 -9.59 -2.76
CA LYS A 630 -0.24 -10.63 -2.62
C LYS A 630 -0.22 -11.50 -3.87
N THR A 631 0.86 -11.43 -4.63
CA THR A 631 0.97 -12.07 -5.94
C THR A 631 1.85 -13.32 -5.87
N TYR A 632 1.22 -14.51 -5.93
CA TYR A 632 1.87 -15.82 -6.07
C TYR A 632 0.90 -16.82 -6.71
N CYS A 633 1.42 -17.87 -7.37
CA CYS A 633 0.62 -18.99 -7.88
C CYS A 633 0.55 -20.11 -6.82
N VAL A 634 -0.34 -21.09 -7.00
CA VAL A 634 -0.41 -22.25 -6.09
C VAL A 634 0.94 -22.98 -5.99
N ASP A 635 1.71 -23.04 -7.08
CA ASP A 635 2.95 -23.78 -7.22
C ASP A 635 4.19 -22.90 -7.54
N SER A 636 4.05 -21.57 -7.52
CA SER A 636 5.14 -20.63 -7.81
C SER A 636 5.14 -19.43 -6.86
N GLN A 637 6.32 -19.10 -6.33
CA GLN A 637 6.54 -17.94 -5.46
C GLN A 637 6.40 -16.63 -6.24
N VAL A 638 7.04 -16.55 -7.40
CA VAL A 638 6.86 -15.45 -8.35
C VAL A 638 5.87 -15.88 -9.43
N PRO A 639 4.74 -15.18 -9.61
CA PRO A 639 3.69 -15.63 -10.50
C PRO A 639 3.88 -15.16 -11.94
N ASP A 640 3.06 -15.71 -12.84
CA ASP A 640 2.91 -15.22 -14.21
C ASP A 640 1.50 -14.64 -14.46
N SER A 641 1.29 -13.98 -15.59
CA SER A 641 -0.02 -13.40 -15.96
C SER A 641 -1.16 -14.44 -16.03
N ALA A 642 -0.84 -15.72 -16.26
CA ALA A 642 -1.84 -16.77 -16.43
C ALA A 642 -2.51 -17.15 -15.10
N CYS A 643 -1.72 -17.55 -14.10
CA CYS A 643 -2.29 -17.94 -12.80
C CYS A 643 -2.94 -16.72 -12.10
N THR A 644 -2.37 -15.52 -12.28
CA THR A 644 -2.90 -14.29 -11.69
C THR A 644 -4.20 -13.85 -12.33
N SER A 645 -4.37 -14.02 -13.65
CA SER A 645 -5.65 -13.73 -14.31
C SER A 645 -6.80 -14.55 -13.75
N THR A 646 -6.57 -15.83 -13.46
CA THR A 646 -7.54 -16.69 -12.79
C THR A 646 -7.89 -16.16 -11.39
N ALA A 647 -6.89 -15.67 -10.66
CA ALA A 647 -7.08 -15.13 -9.32
C ALA A 647 -7.87 -13.82 -9.30
N TYR A 648 -7.48 -12.80 -10.09
CA TYR A 648 -8.15 -11.50 -10.04
C TYR A 648 -9.46 -11.44 -10.84
N LEU A 649 -9.70 -12.35 -11.80
CA LEU A 649 -10.97 -12.41 -12.55
C LEU A 649 -11.94 -13.45 -12.00
N GLY A 650 -11.45 -14.56 -11.44
CA GLY A 650 -12.26 -15.68 -10.98
C GLY A 650 -12.25 -15.90 -9.47
N GLY A 651 -11.36 -15.22 -8.73
CA GLY A 651 -11.24 -15.37 -7.27
C GLY A 651 -10.56 -16.67 -6.82
N VAL A 652 -9.96 -17.44 -7.73
CA VAL A 652 -9.31 -18.73 -7.45
C VAL A 652 -7.86 -18.71 -7.91
N LYS A 653 -6.94 -19.19 -7.06
CA LYS A 653 -5.54 -19.34 -7.46
C LYS A 653 -5.36 -20.60 -8.33
N GLY A 654 -4.66 -20.43 -9.45
CA GLY A 654 -4.23 -21.51 -10.35
C GLY A 654 -2.73 -21.82 -10.23
N ASN A 655 -2.30 -22.83 -10.97
CA ASN A 655 -0.88 -23.14 -11.15
C ASN A 655 -0.25 -22.21 -12.22
N ILE A 656 1.06 -22.00 -12.15
CA ILE A 656 1.80 -21.16 -13.10
C ILE A 656 1.57 -21.61 -14.55
N GLY A 657 1.31 -20.66 -15.44
CA GLY A 657 1.08 -20.94 -16.86
C GLY A 657 -0.30 -21.52 -17.21
N THR A 658 -1.19 -21.73 -16.23
CA THR A 658 -2.58 -22.17 -16.46
C THR A 658 -3.56 -21.00 -16.38
N ILE A 659 -4.65 -21.03 -17.15
CA ILE A 659 -5.63 -19.93 -17.26
C ILE A 659 -7.03 -20.49 -17.02
N GLY A 660 -7.81 -19.80 -16.18
CA GLY A 660 -9.21 -20.09 -15.93
C GLY A 660 -9.46 -21.42 -15.20
N VAL A 661 -8.43 -22.10 -14.73
CA VAL A 661 -8.54 -23.41 -14.06
C VAL A 661 -7.96 -23.37 -12.66
N ASN A 662 -8.48 -24.22 -11.76
CA ASN A 662 -8.00 -24.29 -10.38
C ASN A 662 -6.65 -25.02 -10.27
N GLY A 663 -6.05 -25.01 -9.08
CA GLY A 663 -4.76 -25.63 -8.78
C GLY A 663 -4.64 -27.15 -9.01
N ARG A 664 -5.72 -27.86 -9.40
CA ARG A 664 -5.66 -29.29 -9.77
C ARG A 664 -5.15 -29.52 -11.19
N VAL A 665 -5.27 -28.53 -12.09
CA VAL A 665 -4.78 -28.66 -13.47
C VAL A 665 -3.31 -28.34 -13.51
N LYS A 666 -2.49 -29.32 -13.86
CA LYS A 666 -1.05 -29.13 -14.04
C LYS A 666 -0.75 -28.56 -15.43
N LYS A 667 0.37 -27.85 -15.54
CA LYS A 667 0.80 -27.26 -16.82
C LYS A 667 0.94 -28.36 -17.87
N ASN A 668 0.39 -28.12 -19.07
CA ASN A 668 0.32 -29.07 -20.20
C ASN A 668 -0.64 -30.27 -20.03
N ASP A 669 -1.46 -30.33 -18.99
CA ASP A 669 -2.44 -31.41 -18.81
C ASP A 669 -3.77 -31.09 -19.48
N CYS A 670 -3.90 -31.51 -20.75
CA CYS A 670 -5.13 -31.28 -21.50
C CYS A 670 -6.33 -32.06 -20.95
N GLU A 671 -6.13 -33.28 -20.44
CA GLU A 671 -7.23 -34.10 -19.92
C GLU A 671 -7.83 -33.47 -18.67
N ALA A 672 -6.99 -32.96 -17.77
CA ALA A 672 -7.45 -32.22 -16.60
C ALA A 672 -8.09 -30.89 -16.98
N MET A 673 -7.60 -30.17 -18.00
CA MET A 673 -8.14 -28.87 -18.38
C MET A 673 -9.56 -28.97 -18.95
N VAL A 674 -9.93 -30.06 -19.63
CA VAL A 674 -11.27 -30.21 -20.22
C VAL A 674 -12.31 -30.69 -19.23
N ASN A 675 -11.89 -31.14 -18.05
CA ASN A 675 -12.81 -31.46 -16.98
C ASN A 675 -13.42 -30.17 -16.41
N SER A 676 -14.71 -29.96 -16.67
CA SER A 676 -15.48 -28.80 -16.19
C SER A 676 -15.47 -28.60 -14.68
N THR A 677 -15.20 -29.63 -13.86
CA THR A 677 -15.06 -29.46 -12.39
C THR A 677 -13.80 -28.70 -12.00
N HIS A 678 -12.86 -28.51 -12.92
CA HIS A 678 -11.65 -27.72 -12.70
C HIS A 678 -11.77 -26.28 -13.22
N HIS A 679 -12.86 -25.96 -13.92
CA HIS A 679 -13.08 -24.65 -14.52
C HIS A 679 -13.45 -23.61 -13.47
N VAL A 680 -12.84 -22.44 -13.60
CA VAL A 680 -13.13 -21.24 -12.80
C VAL A 680 -13.86 -20.27 -13.71
N SER A 681 -15.09 -19.90 -13.35
CA SER A 681 -15.84 -18.85 -14.04
C SER A 681 -15.29 -17.47 -13.69
N SER A 682 -15.24 -16.56 -14.67
CA SER A 682 -14.78 -15.19 -14.47
C SER A 682 -15.90 -14.21 -14.12
N ILE A 683 -15.53 -13.03 -13.62
CA ILE A 683 -16.46 -11.92 -13.40
C ILE A 683 -17.12 -11.40 -14.69
N LEU A 684 -16.51 -11.62 -15.87
CA LEU A 684 -17.17 -11.33 -17.14
C LEU A 684 -18.33 -12.31 -17.38
N HIS A 685 -18.12 -13.59 -17.11
CA HIS A 685 -19.19 -14.58 -17.20
C HIS A 685 -20.31 -14.28 -16.20
N TRP A 686 -19.99 -13.97 -14.94
CA TRP A 686 -21.01 -13.56 -13.94
C TRP A 686 -21.80 -12.33 -14.38
N SER A 687 -21.15 -11.38 -15.06
CA SER A 687 -21.80 -10.19 -15.59
C SER A 687 -22.76 -10.52 -16.73
N GLN A 688 -22.40 -11.46 -17.62
CA GLN A 688 -23.32 -11.96 -18.66
C GLN A 688 -24.55 -12.64 -18.05
N GLU A 689 -24.36 -13.48 -17.03
CA GLU A 689 -25.46 -14.13 -16.31
C GLU A 689 -26.36 -13.13 -15.57
N ALA A 690 -25.80 -11.98 -15.16
CA ALA A 690 -26.55 -10.86 -14.63
C ALA A 690 -27.23 -9.98 -15.72
N GLY A 691 -27.18 -10.37 -16.99
CA GLY A 691 -27.78 -9.65 -18.11
C GLY A 691 -27.03 -8.38 -18.54
N LYS A 692 -25.79 -8.19 -18.09
CA LYS A 692 -24.95 -7.03 -18.44
C LYS A 692 -24.24 -7.26 -19.78
N SER A 693 -23.94 -6.17 -20.48
CA SER A 693 -23.03 -6.24 -21.62
C SER A 693 -21.59 -6.40 -21.14
N THR A 694 -20.78 -7.11 -21.90
CA THR A 694 -19.38 -7.36 -21.53
C THR A 694 -18.43 -7.10 -22.67
N GLY A 695 -17.22 -6.64 -22.34
CA GLY A 695 -16.18 -6.42 -23.32
C GLY A 695 -14.76 -6.51 -22.78
N ILE A 696 -13.84 -6.70 -23.71
CA ILE A 696 -12.39 -6.74 -23.50
C ILE A 696 -11.76 -5.71 -24.43
N VAL A 697 -10.89 -4.88 -23.87
CA VAL A 697 -10.00 -3.99 -24.61
C VAL A 697 -8.58 -4.28 -24.14
N THR A 698 -7.68 -4.60 -25.05
CA THR A 698 -6.30 -4.91 -24.70
C THR A 698 -5.33 -4.39 -25.74
N THR A 699 -4.15 -3.94 -25.31
CA THR A 699 -3.00 -3.69 -26.20
C THR A 699 -2.25 -4.97 -26.59
N THR A 700 -2.56 -6.11 -25.98
CA THR A 700 -1.92 -7.40 -26.25
C THR A 700 -2.72 -8.23 -27.29
N ARG A 701 -2.40 -9.52 -27.44
CA ARG A 701 -3.23 -10.42 -28.25
C ARG A 701 -4.48 -10.72 -27.42
N VAL A 702 -5.66 -10.74 -28.02
CA VAL A 702 -6.90 -11.10 -27.29
C VAL A 702 -6.89 -12.55 -26.73
N THR A 703 -5.94 -13.37 -27.18
CA THR A 703 -5.64 -14.73 -26.72
C THR A 703 -4.48 -14.80 -25.71
N HIS A 704 -3.86 -13.66 -25.37
CA HIS A 704 -2.82 -13.59 -24.34
C HIS A 704 -3.39 -13.89 -22.96
N ALA A 705 -2.53 -14.20 -21.99
CA ALA A 705 -2.95 -14.75 -20.70
C ALA A 705 -3.95 -13.89 -19.92
N SER A 706 -3.68 -12.60 -19.74
CA SER A 706 -4.54 -11.68 -19.00
C SER A 706 -5.96 -11.55 -19.60
N PRO A 707 -6.14 -11.24 -20.91
CA PRO A 707 -7.47 -11.18 -21.50
C PRO A 707 -8.11 -12.56 -21.61
N ALA A 708 -7.33 -13.63 -21.82
CA ALA A 708 -7.85 -14.99 -21.88
C ALA A 708 -8.43 -15.47 -20.54
N GLY A 709 -7.90 -15.00 -19.39
CA GLY A 709 -8.47 -15.31 -18.06
C GLY A 709 -9.93 -14.88 -17.89
N THR A 710 -10.44 -14.03 -18.79
CA THR A 710 -11.84 -13.62 -18.78
C THR A 710 -12.79 -14.67 -19.40
N TYR A 711 -12.28 -15.62 -20.19
CA TYR A 711 -13.14 -16.56 -20.92
C TYR A 711 -12.59 -17.98 -21.12
N ALA A 712 -11.28 -18.18 -21.03
CA ALA A 712 -10.64 -19.43 -21.44
C ALA A 712 -10.23 -20.30 -20.25
N HIS A 713 -10.29 -21.61 -20.47
CA HIS A 713 -9.85 -22.67 -19.58
C HIS A 713 -8.74 -23.44 -20.28
N THR A 714 -7.49 -23.28 -19.87
CA THR A 714 -6.34 -23.97 -20.49
C THR A 714 -5.25 -24.33 -19.49
N ALA A 715 -4.68 -25.52 -19.67
CA ALA A 715 -3.49 -25.96 -18.94
C ALA A 715 -2.19 -25.33 -19.43
N ASN A 716 -2.21 -24.57 -20.53
CA ASN A 716 -1.03 -23.87 -21.01
C ASN A 716 -1.41 -22.57 -21.73
N ARG A 717 -0.92 -21.45 -21.19
CA ARG A 717 -1.09 -20.11 -21.77
C ARG A 717 -0.56 -19.95 -23.19
N ARG A 718 0.29 -20.86 -23.66
CA ARG A 718 0.84 -20.87 -25.04
C ARG A 718 -0.07 -21.56 -26.05
N TRP A 719 -1.13 -22.27 -25.62
CA TRP A 719 -2.10 -22.92 -26.49
C TRP A 719 -3.12 -21.91 -27.06
N GLU A 720 -2.61 -20.85 -27.68
CA GLU A 720 -3.42 -19.70 -28.12
C GLU A 720 -4.31 -20.02 -29.33
N SER A 721 -3.88 -20.92 -30.22
CA SER A 721 -4.56 -21.25 -31.47
C SER A 721 -4.56 -22.76 -31.75
N PRO A 722 -5.37 -23.28 -32.70
CA PRO A 722 -5.37 -24.69 -33.06
C PRO A 722 -4.00 -25.19 -33.52
N GLU A 723 -3.24 -24.33 -34.18
CA GLU A 723 -1.84 -24.58 -34.58
C GLU A 723 -0.97 -24.90 -33.37
N ASP A 724 -1.08 -24.12 -32.30
CA ASP A 724 -0.27 -24.30 -31.09
C ASP A 724 -0.59 -25.64 -30.40
N ILE A 725 -1.84 -26.09 -30.47
CA ILE A 725 -2.29 -27.40 -29.97
C ILE A 725 -1.70 -28.55 -30.83
N ILE A 726 -1.77 -28.43 -32.15
CA ILE A 726 -1.20 -29.43 -33.09
C ILE A 726 0.31 -29.54 -32.90
N CYS A 727 1.01 -28.40 -32.80
CA CYS A 727 2.44 -28.36 -32.53
C CYS A 727 2.81 -28.98 -31.18
N ALA A 728 1.90 -28.97 -30.21
CA ALA A 728 2.08 -29.66 -28.92
C ALA A 728 1.76 -31.17 -28.99
N GLY A 729 1.44 -31.72 -30.16
CA GLY A 729 1.10 -33.13 -30.35
C GLY A 729 -0.31 -33.50 -29.89
N LEU A 730 -1.20 -32.53 -29.74
CA LEU A 730 -2.56 -32.70 -29.23
C LEU A 730 -3.61 -32.51 -30.33
N ASP A 731 -4.82 -33.02 -30.11
CA ASP A 731 -5.96 -32.85 -31.04
C ASP A 731 -6.80 -31.63 -30.67
N PRO A 732 -6.89 -30.58 -31.52
CA PRO A 732 -7.72 -29.38 -31.26
C PRO A 732 -9.21 -29.65 -31.05
N LYS A 733 -9.71 -30.83 -31.43
CA LYS A 733 -11.11 -31.23 -31.15
C LYS A 733 -11.31 -31.71 -29.72
N LYS A 734 -10.27 -32.29 -29.13
CA LYS A 734 -10.27 -32.75 -27.73
C LYS A 734 -9.67 -31.70 -26.80
N CYS A 735 -8.78 -30.87 -27.31
CA CYS A 735 -8.03 -29.88 -26.58
C CYS A 735 -8.28 -28.49 -27.18
N PRO A 736 -9.39 -27.81 -26.82
CA PRO A 736 -9.74 -26.55 -27.45
C PRO A 736 -8.73 -25.46 -27.09
N SER A 737 -8.11 -24.87 -28.11
CA SER A 737 -7.24 -23.69 -27.96
C SER A 737 -7.99 -22.46 -27.42
N ILE A 738 -7.25 -21.49 -26.88
CA ILE A 738 -7.82 -20.22 -26.38
C ILE A 738 -8.64 -19.52 -27.47
N ALA A 739 -8.14 -19.40 -28.71
CA ALA A 739 -8.87 -18.77 -29.80
C ALA A 739 -10.17 -19.52 -30.16
N GLN A 740 -10.16 -20.86 -30.12
CA GLN A 740 -11.38 -21.65 -30.33
C GLN A 740 -12.39 -21.37 -29.23
N GLN A 741 -11.97 -21.29 -27.96
CA GLN A 741 -12.86 -20.93 -26.86
C GLN A 741 -13.43 -19.53 -27.06
N LEU A 742 -12.62 -18.51 -27.40
CA LEU A 742 -13.08 -17.15 -27.69
C LEU A 742 -14.20 -17.09 -28.74
N CYS A 743 -14.09 -17.87 -29.81
CA CYS A 743 -15.00 -17.78 -30.96
C CYS A 743 -16.11 -18.82 -30.98
N LYS A 744 -15.96 -19.95 -30.27
CA LYS A 744 -16.91 -21.09 -30.31
C LYS A 744 -17.64 -21.33 -29.00
N ASP A 745 -17.13 -20.83 -27.87
CA ASP A 745 -17.78 -21.03 -26.57
C ASP A 745 -18.90 -20.01 -26.35
N TYR A 746 -20.14 -20.49 -26.36
CA TYR A 746 -21.31 -19.63 -26.17
C TYR A 746 -21.51 -19.20 -24.71
N ILE A 747 -21.11 -20.04 -23.77
CA ILE A 747 -21.31 -19.83 -22.34
C ILE A 747 -20.43 -18.68 -21.87
N TYR A 748 -19.16 -18.64 -22.29
CA TYR A 748 -18.18 -17.71 -21.74
C TYR A 748 -17.88 -16.49 -22.63
N SER A 749 -17.75 -16.64 -23.96
CA SER A 749 -17.12 -15.59 -24.80
C SER A 749 -17.90 -15.14 -26.02
N CYS A 750 -18.69 -15.99 -26.68
CA CYS A 750 -19.39 -15.57 -27.92
C CYS A 750 -20.42 -14.47 -27.70
N ARG A 751 -20.80 -14.22 -26.44
CA ARG A 751 -21.71 -13.15 -26.01
C ARG A 751 -21.00 -11.83 -25.67
N PHE A 752 -19.67 -11.74 -25.79
CA PHE A 752 -18.95 -10.47 -25.64
C PHE A 752 -19.36 -9.48 -26.71
N HIS A 753 -19.79 -8.30 -26.28
CA HIS A 753 -20.26 -7.23 -27.16
C HIS A 753 -19.09 -6.47 -27.79
N VAL A 754 -17.97 -6.36 -27.08
CA VAL A 754 -16.77 -5.67 -27.58
C VAL A 754 -15.54 -6.55 -27.33
N ILE A 755 -14.77 -6.80 -28.38
CA ILE A 755 -13.45 -7.41 -28.30
C ILE A 755 -12.49 -6.55 -29.12
N PHE A 756 -11.60 -5.81 -28.46
CA PHE A 756 -10.58 -4.99 -29.10
C PHE A 756 -9.18 -5.39 -28.68
N GLY A 757 -8.30 -5.58 -29.65
CA GLY A 757 -6.87 -5.76 -29.41
C GLY A 757 -6.10 -6.27 -30.61
N GLY A 758 -4.99 -6.97 -30.34
CA GLY A 758 -4.14 -7.59 -31.33
C GLY A 758 -4.42 -9.09 -31.50
N GLY A 759 -3.51 -9.79 -32.16
CA GLY A 759 -3.54 -11.25 -32.23
C GLY A 759 -4.34 -11.83 -33.40
N ARG A 760 -4.60 -11.06 -34.46
CA ARG A 760 -5.37 -11.53 -35.63
C ARG A 760 -4.84 -12.85 -36.21
N SER A 761 -3.53 -13.09 -36.18
CA SER A 761 -2.97 -14.33 -36.72
C SER A 761 -3.35 -15.58 -35.94
N LYS A 762 -3.72 -15.45 -34.65
CA LYS A 762 -4.17 -16.58 -33.82
C LYS A 762 -5.59 -17.05 -34.14
N LEU A 763 -6.36 -16.26 -34.90
CA LEU A 763 -7.74 -16.56 -35.29
C LEU A 763 -7.89 -16.88 -36.79
N LEU A 764 -6.83 -16.76 -37.57
CA LEU A 764 -6.82 -17.05 -39.01
C LEU A 764 -6.27 -18.46 -39.28
N PRO A 765 -6.59 -19.06 -40.45
CA PRO A 765 -5.99 -20.31 -40.87
C PRO A 765 -4.45 -20.23 -40.91
N SER A 766 -3.81 -21.35 -40.60
CA SER A 766 -2.37 -21.55 -40.59
C SER A 766 -1.97 -22.70 -41.53
N ILE A 767 -0.68 -23.02 -41.55
CA ILE A 767 -0.14 -24.13 -42.35
C ILE A 767 -0.72 -25.48 -41.86
N HIS A 768 -0.88 -25.67 -40.55
CA HIS A 768 -1.34 -26.95 -39.98
C HIS A 768 -2.84 -26.95 -39.60
N SER A 769 -3.51 -25.79 -39.58
CA SER A 769 -4.95 -25.68 -39.32
C SER A 769 -5.67 -24.83 -40.36
N ARG A 770 -6.74 -25.39 -40.96
CA ARG A 770 -7.59 -24.66 -41.91
C ARG A 770 -8.72 -23.86 -41.25
N GLU A 771 -8.77 -23.79 -39.92
CA GLU A 771 -9.85 -23.11 -39.20
C GLU A 771 -9.76 -21.58 -39.33
N ASP A 772 -10.83 -20.96 -39.83
CA ASP A 772 -11.03 -19.50 -39.81
C ASP A 772 -12.03 -19.14 -38.70
N LEU A 773 -11.49 -18.76 -37.54
CA LEU A 773 -12.28 -18.49 -36.34
C LEU A 773 -12.99 -17.13 -36.43
N ILE A 774 -12.45 -16.18 -37.20
CA ILE A 774 -13.13 -14.91 -37.49
C ILE A 774 -14.40 -15.18 -38.31
N LYS A 775 -14.30 -16.02 -39.35
CA LYS A 775 -15.46 -16.45 -40.13
C LYS A 775 -16.46 -17.22 -39.27
N TYR A 776 -15.99 -18.07 -38.37
CA TYR A 776 -16.88 -18.76 -37.43
C TYR A 776 -17.66 -17.77 -36.55
N TRP A 777 -16.98 -16.78 -35.95
CA TRP A 777 -17.60 -15.76 -35.12
C TRP A 777 -18.67 -14.97 -35.89
N LYS A 778 -18.38 -14.57 -37.15
CA LYS A 778 -19.35 -13.89 -38.03
C LYS A 778 -20.59 -14.75 -38.29
N ASN A 779 -20.37 -16.00 -38.68
CA ASN A 779 -21.47 -16.94 -38.96
C ASN A 779 -22.36 -17.18 -37.74
N GLU A 780 -21.81 -17.19 -36.53
CA GLU A 780 -22.60 -17.31 -35.29
C GLU A 780 -23.47 -16.07 -35.06
N LYS A 781 -22.95 -14.87 -35.34
CA LYS A 781 -23.72 -13.62 -35.25
C LYS A 781 -24.81 -13.53 -36.34
N ASP A 782 -24.50 -13.95 -37.57
CA ASP A 782 -25.48 -14.07 -38.66
C ASP A 782 -26.65 -14.99 -38.25
N LYS A 783 -26.33 -16.17 -37.69
CA LYS A 783 -27.35 -17.14 -37.21
C LYS A 783 -28.27 -16.57 -36.13
N ARG A 784 -27.79 -15.60 -35.35
CA ARG A 784 -28.56 -14.93 -34.29
C ARG A 784 -29.34 -13.72 -34.78
N GLY A 785 -29.12 -13.26 -36.00
CA GLY A 785 -29.74 -12.05 -36.54
C GLY A 785 -29.36 -10.77 -35.78
N VAL A 786 -28.17 -10.74 -35.17
CA VAL A 786 -27.67 -9.58 -34.42
C VAL A 786 -26.77 -8.71 -35.28
N LYS A 787 -26.70 -7.40 -35.01
CA LYS A 787 -25.87 -6.49 -35.80
C LYS A 787 -24.43 -6.54 -35.32
N TYR A 788 -23.49 -6.87 -36.20
CA TYR A 788 -22.09 -6.94 -35.84
C TYR A 788 -21.17 -6.22 -36.82
N ARG A 789 -19.94 -5.93 -36.37
CA ARG A 789 -18.86 -5.39 -37.19
C ARG A 789 -17.54 -6.11 -36.87
N TYR A 790 -16.79 -6.41 -37.92
CA TYR A 790 -15.39 -6.84 -37.81
C TYR A 790 -14.51 -5.73 -38.37
N ILE A 791 -13.58 -5.23 -37.55
CA ILE A 791 -12.70 -4.12 -37.92
C ILE A 791 -11.24 -4.51 -37.69
N SER A 792 -10.34 -3.94 -38.49
CA SER A 792 -8.90 -4.25 -38.38
C SER A 792 -7.98 -3.04 -38.60
N ARG A 793 -8.54 -1.85 -38.81
CA ARG A 793 -7.79 -0.60 -39.02
C ARG A 793 -8.33 0.47 -38.08
N LYS A 794 -7.46 1.40 -37.66
CA LYS A 794 -7.86 2.55 -36.83
C LYS A 794 -9.02 3.34 -37.45
N LYS A 795 -8.96 3.60 -38.77
CA LYS A 795 -10.02 4.32 -39.50
C LYS A 795 -11.40 3.65 -39.36
N ASP A 796 -11.45 2.32 -39.35
CA ASP A 796 -12.71 1.59 -39.21
C ASP A 796 -13.30 1.72 -37.80
N LEU A 797 -12.44 1.94 -36.78
CA LEU A 797 -12.89 2.24 -35.42
C LEU A 797 -13.45 3.66 -35.31
N SER A 798 -12.81 4.66 -35.95
CA SER A 798 -13.24 6.06 -35.87
C SER A 798 -14.52 6.35 -36.66
N THR A 799 -14.82 5.55 -37.69
CA THR A 799 -16.06 5.67 -38.48
C THR A 799 -17.11 4.62 -38.12
N LEU A 800 -16.95 3.92 -36.99
CA LEU A 800 -17.88 2.88 -36.55
C LEU A 800 -19.22 3.51 -36.17
N ASP A 801 -20.31 3.05 -36.79
CA ASP A 801 -21.67 3.40 -36.36
C ASP A 801 -22.00 2.65 -35.07
N ILE A 802 -21.91 3.35 -33.94
CA ILE A 802 -22.11 2.79 -32.60
C ILE A 802 -23.59 2.41 -32.38
N GLU A 803 -24.52 3.17 -32.96
CA GLU A 803 -25.96 2.94 -32.77
C GLU A 803 -26.39 1.66 -33.52
N ASP A 804 -25.80 1.41 -34.70
CA ASP A 804 -26.08 0.21 -35.52
C ASP A 804 -25.21 -1.02 -35.21
N THR A 805 -24.41 -1.00 -34.13
CA THR A 805 -23.48 -2.12 -33.81
C THR A 805 -23.76 -2.74 -32.44
N ASP A 806 -24.28 -3.97 -32.40
CA ASP A 806 -24.47 -4.72 -31.14
C ASP A 806 -23.19 -5.44 -30.69
N TYR A 807 -22.44 -5.97 -31.66
CA TYR A 807 -21.23 -6.76 -31.45
C TYR A 807 -20.07 -6.27 -32.32
N VAL A 808 -18.88 -6.11 -31.74
CA VAL A 808 -17.69 -5.73 -32.49
C VAL A 808 -16.48 -6.57 -32.14
N LEU A 809 -15.81 -7.07 -33.18
CA LEU A 809 -14.51 -7.73 -33.10
C LEU A 809 -13.48 -6.87 -33.84
N GLY A 810 -12.66 -6.14 -33.08
CA GLY A 810 -11.57 -5.31 -33.59
C GLY A 810 -10.22 -5.94 -33.35
N LEU A 811 -9.58 -6.43 -34.41
CA LEU A 811 -8.25 -7.05 -34.36
C LEU A 811 -7.28 -6.23 -35.22
N PHE A 812 -6.59 -5.28 -34.59
CA PHE A 812 -5.85 -4.23 -35.28
C PHE A 812 -4.46 -4.65 -35.75
N LYS A 813 -3.93 -5.78 -35.26
CA LYS A 813 -2.60 -6.29 -35.59
C LYS A 813 -2.52 -7.81 -35.56
N SER A 814 -1.54 -8.38 -36.27
CA SER A 814 -1.31 -9.83 -36.29
C SER A 814 -0.91 -10.38 -34.92
N SER A 815 -0.03 -9.68 -34.20
CA SER A 815 0.36 -9.97 -32.81
C SER A 815 -0.11 -8.84 -31.89
N HIS A 816 0.56 -8.60 -30.76
CA HIS A 816 0.36 -7.44 -29.87
C HIS A 816 0.36 -6.11 -30.64
N LEU A 817 -0.33 -5.09 -30.13
CA LEU A 817 -0.19 -3.70 -30.59
C LEU A 817 1.23 -3.19 -30.33
N LYS A 818 1.62 -2.09 -30.97
CA LYS A 818 2.94 -1.48 -30.75
C LYS A 818 2.92 -0.60 -29.50
N TYR A 819 4.09 -0.44 -28.87
CA TYR A 819 4.29 0.60 -27.86
C TYR A 819 4.02 1.98 -28.46
N LYS A 820 3.39 2.88 -27.71
CA LYS A 820 2.98 4.21 -28.18
C LYS A 820 4.13 5.00 -28.83
N LEU A 821 5.32 5.00 -28.22
CA LEU A 821 6.51 5.68 -28.74
C LEU A 821 7.04 5.10 -30.06
N GLN A 822 6.70 3.86 -30.37
CA GLN A 822 7.11 3.15 -31.59
C GLN A 822 5.99 3.09 -32.63
N ASP A 823 4.83 3.64 -32.30
CA ASP A 823 3.68 3.60 -33.15
C ASP A 823 3.59 4.83 -34.04
N ASN A 824 3.15 4.62 -35.28
CA ASN A 824 2.68 5.72 -36.10
C ASN A 824 1.22 5.92 -35.71
N GLU A 825 0.91 7.01 -35.01
CA GLU A 825 -0.42 7.29 -34.44
C GLU A 825 -1.56 7.23 -35.45
N GLU A 826 -1.26 7.27 -36.76
CA GLU A 826 -2.25 7.11 -37.83
C GLU A 826 -2.71 5.66 -38.08
N LYS A 827 -1.93 4.64 -37.68
CA LYS A 827 -2.14 3.26 -38.14
C LYS A 827 -2.96 2.39 -37.20
N TYR A 828 -2.76 2.48 -35.88
CA TYR A 828 -3.46 1.64 -34.90
C TYR A 828 -4.13 2.53 -33.83
N PRO A 829 -5.29 2.11 -33.31
CA PRO A 829 -5.97 2.88 -32.29
C PRO A 829 -5.22 2.80 -30.94
N SER A 830 -5.27 3.89 -30.18
CA SER A 830 -4.74 3.92 -28.81
C SER A 830 -5.65 3.14 -27.85
N LEU A 831 -5.11 2.77 -26.69
CA LEU A 831 -5.90 2.17 -25.60
C LEU A 831 -7.08 3.07 -25.20
N GLU A 832 -6.86 4.39 -25.19
CA GLU A 832 -7.89 5.39 -24.93
C GLU A 832 -9.01 5.37 -25.98
N GLU A 833 -8.67 5.38 -27.27
CA GLU A 833 -9.63 5.34 -28.38
C GLU A 833 -10.47 4.05 -28.33
N MET A 834 -9.83 2.90 -28.12
CA MET A 834 -10.52 1.61 -28.00
C MET A 834 -11.44 1.59 -26.77
N THR A 835 -10.98 2.10 -25.62
CA THR A 835 -11.76 2.13 -24.37
C THR A 835 -12.98 3.03 -24.49
N LYS A 836 -12.84 4.23 -25.05
CA LYS A 836 -13.95 5.17 -25.28
C LYS A 836 -15.02 4.55 -26.18
N THR A 837 -14.60 3.94 -27.29
CA THR A 837 -15.54 3.27 -28.20
C THR A 837 -16.22 2.08 -27.55
N ALA A 838 -15.48 1.26 -26.78
CA ALA A 838 -16.04 0.13 -26.05
C ALA A 838 -17.14 0.58 -25.07
N ILE A 839 -16.87 1.60 -24.26
CA ILE A 839 -17.86 2.15 -23.32
C ILE A 839 -19.12 2.64 -24.05
N ASN A 840 -18.96 3.31 -25.20
CA ASN A 840 -20.10 3.82 -25.96
C ASN A 840 -21.00 2.71 -26.53
N ILE A 841 -20.44 1.55 -26.90
CA ILE A 841 -21.22 0.39 -27.34
C ILE A 841 -21.87 -0.29 -26.12
N LEU A 842 -21.11 -0.52 -25.05
CA LEU A 842 -21.56 -1.27 -23.88
C LEU A 842 -22.63 -0.55 -23.06
N LYS A 843 -22.61 0.79 -23.00
CA LYS A 843 -23.57 1.59 -22.23
C LYS A 843 -25.01 1.53 -22.77
N LYS A 844 -25.21 0.98 -23.98
CA LYS A 844 -26.55 0.79 -24.57
C LYS A 844 -27.42 -0.18 -23.77
N ASN A 845 -26.81 -1.07 -22.99
CA ASN A 845 -27.53 -2.00 -22.14
C ASN A 845 -27.99 -1.33 -20.83
N GLU A 846 -29.29 -1.33 -20.59
CA GLU A 846 -29.91 -0.73 -19.40
C GLU A 846 -29.50 -1.41 -18.08
N ASN A 847 -29.15 -2.71 -18.12
CA ASN A 847 -28.63 -3.46 -16.97
C ASN A 847 -27.17 -3.08 -16.64
N GLY A 848 -26.52 -2.29 -17.51
CA GLY A 848 -25.14 -1.86 -17.40
C GLY A 848 -24.15 -2.87 -17.99
N PHE A 849 -22.86 -2.68 -17.71
CA PHE A 849 -21.79 -3.46 -18.33
C PHE A 849 -20.62 -3.80 -17.39
N PHE A 850 -19.83 -4.80 -17.80
CA PHE A 850 -18.48 -5.05 -17.31
C PHE A 850 -17.47 -4.88 -18.45
N LEU A 851 -16.43 -4.07 -18.25
CA LEU A 851 -15.36 -3.86 -19.23
C LEU A 851 -14.00 -4.17 -18.60
N PHE A 852 -13.27 -5.12 -19.19
CA PHE A 852 -11.87 -5.37 -18.87
C PHE A 852 -10.97 -4.58 -19.82
N VAL A 853 -10.01 -3.83 -19.28
CA VAL A 853 -9.06 -3.00 -20.03
C VAL A 853 -7.63 -3.35 -19.61
N GLU A 854 -6.80 -3.75 -20.57
CA GLU A 854 -5.36 -4.07 -20.41
C GLU A 854 -4.45 -3.16 -21.25
#